data_AF-A0A3D8S2B5-F1
#
_entry.id   AF-A0A3D8S2B5-F1
#
_cell.length_a   1.000
_cell.length_b   1.000
_cell.length_c   1.000
_cell.angle_alpha   90.00
_cell.angle_beta   90.00
_cell.angle_gamma   90.00
#
_symmetry.space_group_name_H-M   'P 1'
#
loop_
_entity.id
_entity.type
_entity.pdbx_description
1 polymer ?
#
loop_
_entity_poly.entity_id
_entity_poly.type
_entity_poly.pdbx_seq_one_letter_code
_entity_poly.pdbx_strand_id
1 'polypeptide(L)'
;MSTSDPIFVPHPTPYAIKYGNVQTRGGRTTNRSAFSPILPALPALDFGHGDFANFLEQGRKFRFDQNREAQQRTAFYDFTTRELFELDCISTRKLLEANLTNPVLPFLEDENWETKRYDEADMIAFWPIDENDPSLGDWILANPRVKVHVQQSIQAASRLLVSPDMLAFLEELVLAEVYPVSLDRIPPEHHDLQSRKGKELLLQAIPKQNITLAERAEARRHLEIIFATMKERLTLGFYAGDRDPHSGDPIDYGSYGLTFFTQSMELGGKFGVPYTDPKATKFWAYFDFVNLISPLMRDDLLHSERLGIQWFLTIVIVHELMHAIWKTHFWLMSPARCVDGILGDVPEEGDTSWEVYWDQCPVSELGHHMEHVVFGGQAEPFLLDRPGGPLGYFMGQVYPTVMDSGQGYVLTSPSRFTTQIFWPLPVRHFERIFQEQFWNVGIASFGLEVMNTKYLSHGSRVDYTQTEEALRTGPEDIWKSNPAFKIYRNDFTPQTTGLHAGVAQLNQKYALLALTPREIIAKVWGEHMVESAKLHTAYHDTVHKMNVKIQEMHNATQGGEYLVQGPAQQRWAQSVADSLDKAITAHVHAYRDLLTVEKQNHTTYPDWRSSLHSWNAEVRKFLFQIIKARSNHQDVNILNSLAERLEVARMGLYDNGPGDLENGTGNLSGRDQEEWTLAFRLNNTLAQLDSNHSPENLAQYLSERRQLLERSDPTILVRSLIDLLDGSLPGNFQPKQERLKSLNASLQTLTSLSAQVSQAWRAFLDLFISQARQTLASVTAETDTPAAATAGAST
;
A
#
# COMPACT_ATOMS: atom_id res chain seq x y z
N MET A 1 24.82 21.12 -44.05
CA MET A 1 24.56 20.05 -43.08
C MET A 1 24.41 20.69 -41.70
N SER A 2 23.19 20.76 -41.18
CA SER A 2 22.90 20.90 -39.74
C SER A 2 21.39 20.72 -39.58
N THR A 3 20.96 19.47 -39.44
CA THR A 3 19.61 19.10 -39.00
C THR A 3 19.78 18.38 -37.67
N SER A 4 20.08 19.14 -36.62
CA SER A 4 19.83 18.69 -35.25
C SER A 4 18.35 18.90 -34.99
N ASP A 5 17.55 17.89 -35.32
CA ASP A 5 16.19 17.83 -34.78
C ASP A 5 16.28 17.88 -33.25
N PRO A 6 15.45 18.68 -32.57
CA PRO A 6 15.44 18.72 -31.12
C PRO A 6 15.04 17.33 -30.62
N ILE A 7 15.93 16.70 -29.85
CA ILE A 7 15.63 15.48 -29.12
C ILE A 7 14.41 15.79 -28.25
N PHE A 8 13.27 15.21 -28.61
CA PHE A 8 12.04 15.28 -27.84
C PHE A 8 12.34 14.66 -26.47
N VAL A 9 12.59 15.49 -25.46
CA VAL A 9 12.70 15.02 -24.07
C VAL A 9 11.27 14.97 -23.54
N PRO A 10 10.66 13.78 -23.34
CA PRO A 10 9.27 13.70 -22.89
C PRO A 10 9.10 14.42 -21.55
N HIS A 11 7.95 15.04 -21.30
CA HIS A 11 7.69 15.64 -19.99
C HIS A 11 7.75 14.58 -18.87
N PRO A 12 8.26 14.91 -17.67
CA PRO A 12 8.22 14.03 -16.50
C PRO A 12 6.79 13.53 -16.23
N THR A 13 6.63 12.25 -15.88
CA THR A 13 5.33 11.73 -15.43
C THR A 13 4.92 12.38 -14.10
N PRO A 14 3.63 12.44 -13.75
CA PRO A 14 3.19 12.94 -12.43
C PRO A 14 3.91 12.27 -11.25
N TYR A 15 4.11 10.95 -11.31
CA TYR A 15 4.92 10.21 -10.35
C TYR A 15 6.37 10.66 -10.29
N ALA A 16 6.96 11.02 -11.44
CA ALA A 16 8.34 11.48 -11.53
C ALA A 16 8.51 12.91 -11.01
N ILE A 17 7.50 13.76 -11.20
CA ILE A 17 7.43 15.09 -10.57
C ILE A 17 7.35 14.95 -9.05
N LYS A 18 6.50 14.03 -8.56
CA LYS A 18 6.23 13.86 -7.13
C LYS A 18 7.35 13.13 -6.36
N TYR A 19 7.80 11.97 -6.85
CA TYR A 19 8.77 11.11 -6.13
C TYR A 19 10.16 11.09 -6.77
N GLY A 20 10.40 11.94 -7.78
CA GLY A 20 11.66 12.06 -8.49
C GLY A 20 11.84 11.07 -9.64
N ASN A 21 12.85 11.36 -10.45
CA ASN A 21 13.24 10.59 -11.65
C ASN A 21 14.15 9.39 -11.31
N VAL A 22 14.07 8.32 -12.10
CA VAL A 22 15.06 7.21 -12.06
C VAL A 22 16.38 7.65 -12.68
N GLN A 23 17.49 7.39 -12.01
CA GLN A 23 18.83 7.42 -12.62
C GLN A 23 19.15 6.05 -13.25
N THR A 24 19.61 6.05 -14.51
CA THR A 24 20.01 4.83 -15.24
C THR A 24 21.53 4.69 -15.32
N ARG A 25 22.03 3.48 -15.58
CA ARG A 25 23.46 3.21 -15.80
C ARG A 25 24.03 4.17 -16.86
N GLY A 26 25.03 4.96 -16.45
CA GLY A 26 25.63 6.02 -17.28
C GLY A 26 25.19 7.45 -16.92
N GLY A 27 24.50 7.65 -15.79
CA GLY A 27 24.16 8.98 -15.27
C GLY A 27 22.99 9.67 -15.97
N ARG A 28 22.27 8.98 -16.87
CA ARG A 28 21.08 9.53 -17.55
C ARG A 28 19.84 9.35 -16.68
N THR A 29 19.10 10.43 -16.45
CA THR A 29 17.79 10.39 -15.79
C THR A 29 16.70 10.01 -16.78
N THR A 30 15.68 9.28 -16.32
CA THR A 30 14.44 9.06 -17.10
C THR A 30 13.35 9.96 -16.58
N ASN A 31 12.38 10.26 -17.43
CA ASN A 31 11.20 11.08 -17.09
C ASN A 31 10.13 10.28 -16.33
N ARG A 32 10.52 9.15 -15.71
CA ARG A 32 9.65 8.26 -14.93
C ARG A 32 10.24 8.07 -13.53
N SER A 33 9.36 7.85 -12.55
CA SER A 33 9.77 7.48 -11.19
C SER A 33 10.06 5.99 -11.06
N ALA A 34 11.03 5.67 -10.20
CA ALA A 34 11.37 4.31 -9.79
C ALA A 34 10.15 3.60 -9.22
N PHE A 35 9.29 4.36 -8.53
CA PHE A 35 8.14 3.85 -7.78
C PHE A 35 6.82 3.97 -8.52
N SER A 36 6.84 4.28 -9.82
CA SER A 36 5.61 4.14 -10.60
C SER A 36 5.25 2.65 -10.70
N PRO A 37 3.97 2.25 -10.67
CA PRO A 37 3.58 0.85 -10.88
C PRO A 37 4.18 0.27 -12.18
N ILE A 38 4.58 -1.00 -12.13
CA ILE A 38 5.17 -1.72 -13.27
C ILE A 38 4.12 -2.71 -13.77
N LEU A 39 3.72 -2.56 -15.03
CA LEU A 39 2.85 -3.52 -15.69
C LEU A 39 3.62 -4.82 -15.97
N PRO A 40 2.96 -6.00 -15.94
CA PRO A 40 3.64 -7.24 -16.25
C PRO A 40 4.08 -7.21 -17.72
N ALA A 41 5.37 -7.40 -17.94
CA ALA A 41 5.92 -7.46 -19.29
C ALA A 41 5.74 -8.87 -19.86
N LEU A 42 5.00 -8.97 -20.97
CA LEU A 42 4.92 -10.21 -21.75
C LEU A 42 6.20 -10.42 -22.56
N PRO A 43 6.62 -11.68 -22.81
CA PRO A 43 7.81 -11.95 -23.61
C PRO A 43 7.65 -11.45 -25.05
N ALA A 44 8.75 -10.90 -25.60
CA ALA A 44 8.82 -10.53 -27.00
C ALA A 44 8.90 -11.79 -27.87
N LEU A 45 8.02 -11.92 -28.86
CA LEU A 45 8.02 -13.03 -29.82
C LEU A 45 8.63 -12.56 -31.15
N ASP A 46 9.77 -13.14 -31.53
CA ASP A 46 10.30 -13.01 -32.90
C ASP A 46 9.86 -14.23 -33.72
N PHE A 47 8.89 -14.01 -34.61
CA PHE A 47 8.40 -15.04 -35.53
C PHE A 47 9.17 -15.07 -36.86
N GLY A 48 10.35 -14.44 -36.95
CA GLY A 48 11.20 -14.47 -38.14
C GLY A 48 10.67 -13.62 -39.31
N HIS A 49 9.69 -12.74 -39.07
CA HIS A 49 9.06 -11.89 -40.08
C HIS A 49 9.61 -10.46 -40.15
N GLY A 50 10.77 -10.19 -39.55
CA GLY A 50 11.62 -9.06 -39.96
C GLY A 50 11.49 -7.75 -39.18
N ASP A 51 10.93 -7.72 -37.96
CA ASP A 51 10.96 -6.53 -37.11
C ASP A 51 11.86 -6.68 -35.88
N PHE A 52 13.15 -6.95 -36.18
CA PHE A 52 14.20 -7.09 -35.18
C PHE A 52 14.39 -5.82 -34.33
N ALA A 53 14.06 -4.65 -34.88
CA ALA A 53 14.10 -3.38 -34.16
C ALA A 53 13.07 -3.34 -33.02
N ASN A 54 11.82 -3.75 -33.29
CA ASN A 54 10.78 -3.87 -32.27
C ASN A 54 11.12 -4.91 -31.19
N PHE A 55 11.73 -6.04 -31.57
CA PHE A 55 12.23 -7.03 -30.61
C PHE A 55 13.31 -6.44 -29.68
N LEU A 56 14.28 -5.71 -30.24
CA LEU A 56 15.33 -5.03 -29.46
C LEU A 56 14.79 -3.92 -28.55
N GLU A 57 13.76 -3.19 -28.99
CA GLU A 57 13.10 -2.16 -28.19
C GLU A 57 12.33 -2.77 -27.01
N GLN A 58 11.58 -3.84 -27.24
CA GLN A 58 10.91 -4.60 -26.17
C GLN A 58 11.91 -5.18 -25.16
N GLY A 59 13.04 -5.70 -25.63
CA GLY A 59 14.14 -6.15 -24.75
C GLY A 59 14.79 -5.02 -23.93
N ARG A 60 14.84 -3.79 -24.45
CA ARG A 60 15.30 -2.61 -23.69
C ARG A 60 14.29 -2.17 -22.64
N LYS A 61 13.00 -2.09 -23.01
CA LYS A 61 11.90 -1.78 -22.08
C LYS A 61 11.86 -2.78 -20.93
N PHE A 62 12.02 -4.06 -21.23
CA PHE A 62 12.07 -5.13 -20.23
C PHE A 62 13.21 -4.95 -19.23
N ARG A 63 14.45 -4.74 -19.69
CA ARG A 63 15.60 -4.50 -18.80
C ARG A 63 15.41 -3.23 -17.93
N PHE A 64 14.74 -2.21 -18.48
CA PHE A 64 14.42 -1.01 -17.73
C PHE A 64 13.42 -1.28 -16.60
N ASP A 65 12.36 -2.04 -16.88
CA ASP A 65 11.36 -2.41 -15.89
C ASP A 65 11.94 -3.37 -14.82
N GLN A 66 12.85 -4.28 -15.17
CA GLN A 66 13.58 -5.12 -14.19
C GLN A 66 14.40 -4.29 -13.18
N ASN A 67 15.09 -3.25 -13.63
CA ASN A 67 15.87 -2.39 -12.73
C ASN A 67 14.96 -1.62 -11.77
N ARG A 68 13.81 -1.14 -12.27
CA ARG A 68 12.79 -0.47 -11.43
C ARG A 68 12.18 -1.44 -10.44
N GLU A 69 11.88 -2.66 -10.87
CA GLU A 69 11.34 -3.70 -10.00
C GLU A 69 12.33 -4.04 -8.89
N ALA A 70 13.60 -4.25 -9.21
CA ALA A 70 14.64 -4.48 -8.21
C ALA A 70 14.74 -3.33 -7.21
N GLN A 71 14.68 -2.08 -7.69
CA GLN A 71 14.69 -0.91 -6.81
C GLN A 71 13.45 -0.84 -5.91
N GLN A 72 12.26 -1.14 -6.42
CA GLN A 72 11.03 -1.21 -5.63
C GLN A 72 11.11 -2.30 -4.57
N ARG A 73 11.57 -3.51 -4.94
CA ARG A 73 11.73 -4.64 -4.03
C ARG A 73 12.74 -4.34 -2.93
N THR A 74 13.84 -3.64 -3.22
CA THR A 74 14.76 -3.19 -2.16
C THR A 74 14.11 -2.16 -1.24
N ALA A 75 13.37 -1.21 -1.80
CA ALA A 75 12.78 -0.10 -1.04
C ALA A 75 11.52 -0.47 -0.24
N PHE A 76 10.80 -1.52 -0.63
CA PHE A 76 9.53 -1.93 -0.04
C PHE A 76 9.58 -3.37 0.47
N TYR A 77 10.70 -3.81 1.03
CA TYR A 77 10.85 -5.15 1.61
C TYR A 77 10.30 -6.28 0.71
N ASP A 78 10.78 -6.37 -0.52
CA ASP A 78 10.39 -7.35 -1.56
C ASP A 78 8.95 -7.24 -2.09
N PHE A 79 8.32 -6.07 -1.91
CA PHE A 79 7.11 -5.69 -2.64
C PHE A 79 7.42 -4.76 -3.82
N THR A 80 6.58 -4.82 -4.85
CA THR A 80 6.52 -3.81 -5.91
C THR A 80 5.39 -2.81 -5.62
N THR A 81 5.46 -1.60 -6.18
CA THR A 81 4.37 -0.62 -6.03
C THR A 81 3.04 -1.19 -6.54
N ARG A 82 3.08 -1.99 -7.60
CA ARG A 82 1.89 -2.65 -8.15
C ARG A 82 1.27 -3.61 -7.13
N GLU A 83 2.07 -4.43 -6.46
CA GLU A 83 1.56 -5.35 -5.44
C GLU A 83 0.99 -4.60 -4.23
N LEU A 84 1.57 -3.45 -3.87
CA LEU A 84 1.02 -2.59 -2.82
C LEU A 84 -0.32 -1.96 -3.21
N PHE A 85 -0.54 -1.65 -4.50
CA PHE A 85 -1.87 -1.29 -5.00
C PHE A 85 -2.84 -2.47 -4.93
N GLU A 86 -2.41 -3.67 -5.31
CA GLU A 86 -3.22 -4.90 -5.29
C GLU A 86 -3.66 -5.29 -3.86
N LEU A 87 -2.86 -4.93 -2.85
CA LEU A 87 -3.18 -5.09 -1.42
C LEU A 87 -4.00 -3.91 -0.84
N ASP A 88 -4.34 -2.89 -1.64
CA ASP A 88 -4.96 -1.63 -1.18
C ASP A 88 -4.14 -0.95 -0.06
N CYS A 89 -2.80 -1.05 -0.10
CA CYS A 89 -1.86 -0.37 0.82
C CYS A 89 -1.41 0.99 0.28
N ILE A 90 -1.51 1.17 -1.04
CA ILE A 90 -1.43 2.47 -1.74
C ILE A 90 -2.71 2.54 -2.59
N SER A 91 -3.40 3.68 -2.64
CA SER A 91 -4.71 3.75 -3.29
C SER A 91 -5.00 5.14 -3.85
N THR A 92 -5.58 5.21 -5.05
CA THR A 92 -6.10 6.44 -5.65
C THR A 92 -7.59 6.64 -5.38
N ARG A 93 -8.25 5.67 -4.74
CA ARG A 93 -9.67 5.78 -4.40
C ARG A 93 -9.91 6.86 -3.36
N LYS A 94 -11.07 7.51 -3.44
CA LYS A 94 -11.52 8.44 -2.40
C LYS A 94 -11.74 7.66 -1.10
N LEU A 95 -11.01 8.05 -0.05
CA LEU A 95 -11.23 7.57 1.31
C LEU A 95 -12.26 8.45 2.03
N LEU A 96 -12.87 7.90 3.07
CA LEU A 96 -13.77 8.64 3.97
C LEU A 96 -13.04 9.81 4.62
N GLU A 97 -13.73 10.94 4.72
CA GLU A 97 -13.23 12.09 5.47
C GLU A 97 -13.22 11.78 6.97
N ALA A 98 -12.24 12.34 7.68
CA ALA A 98 -12.14 12.21 9.12
C ALA A 98 -13.37 12.83 9.80
N ASN A 99 -13.95 12.13 10.78
CA ASN A 99 -15.12 12.62 11.52
C ASN A 99 -14.94 12.54 13.04
N LEU A 100 -13.70 12.48 13.53
CA LEU A 100 -13.45 12.52 14.97
C LEU A 100 -13.92 13.85 15.56
N THR A 101 -14.78 13.75 16.57
CA THR A 101 -15.38 14.87 17.30
C THR A 101 -15.11 14.80 18.80
N ASN A 102 -14.23 13.89 19.24
CA ASN A 102 -13.89 13.83 20.66
C ASN A 102 -13.18 15.10 21.13
N PRO A 103 -13.31 15.41 22.43
CA PRO A 103 -12.43 16.34 23.11
C PRO A 103 -10.96 15.94 22.96
N VAL A 104 -10.10 16.95 22.87
CA VAL A 104 -8.65 16.81 23.00
C VAL A 104 -8.31 16.69 24.49
N LEU A 105 -7.32 15.86 24.84
CA LEU A 105 -6.86 15.77 26.23
C LEU A 105 -6.30 17.12 26.70
N PRO A 106 -6.49 17.51 27.97
CA PRO A 106 -6.14 18.85 28.42
C PRO A 106 -4.69 19.25 28.10
N PHE A 107 -3.72 18.36 28.30
CA PHE A 107 -2.29 18.63 28.04
C PHE A 107 -1.91 18.63 26.55
N LEU A 108 -2.86 18.38 25.64
CA LEU A 108 -2.71 18.46 24.18
C LEU A 108 -3.48 19.63 23.57
N GLU A 109 -4.26 20.37 24.37
CA GLU A 109 -5.02 21.54 23.91
C GLU A 109 -4.09 22.66 23.44
N ASP A 110 -4.61 23.57 22.60
CA ASP A 110 -3.89 24.70 22.02
C ASP A 110 -2.99 25.47 23.01
N GLU A 111 -3.44 25.62 24.26
CA GLU A 111 -2.74 26.36 25.32
C GLU A 111 -1.39 25.74 25.72
N ASN A 112 -1.21 24.44 25.49
CA ASN A 112 0.02 23.71 25.78
C ASN A 112 1.01 23.74 24.61
N TRP A 113 0.65 24.34 23.47
CA TRP A 113 1.56 24.49 22.33
C TRP A 113 2.31 25.82 22.39
N GLU A 114 3.53 25.84 21.87
CA GLU A 114 4.32 27.07 21.79
C GLU A 114 3.59 28.15 20.98
N THR A 115 3.33 29.30 21.62
CA THR A 115 2.85 30.52 20.97
C THR A 115 3.89 31.64 21.00
N LYS A 116 4.95 31.46 21.79
CA LYS A 116 6.11 32.33 21.91
C LYS A 116 7.32 31.45 22.25
N ARG A 117 8.51 31.84 21.78
CA ARG A 117 9.75 31.21 22.27
C ARG A 117 9.95 31.54 23.74
N TYR A 118 10.48 30.59 24.49
CA TYR A 118 10.87 30.83 25.88
C TYR A 118 12.10 31.72 25.93
N ASP A 119 12.19 32.55 26.96
CA ASP A 119 13.35 33.42 27.22
C ASP A 119 14.66 32.61 27.37
N GLU A 120 14.51 31.30 27.61
CA GLU A 120 15.57 30.31 27.83
C GLU A 120 16.13 29.71 26.52
N ALA A 121 15.43 29.87 25.38
CA ALA A 121 15.88 29.36 24.09
C ALA A 121 16.91 30.30 23.46
N ASP A 122 18.03 29.75 22.96
CA ASP A 122 19.04 30.54 22.25
C ASP A 122 18.48 31.01 20.89
N MET A 123 17.54 30.24 20.32
CA MET A 123 16.77 30.62 19.14
C MET A 123 15.50 31.40 19.52
N ILE A 124 15.51 32.70 19.21
CA ILE A 124 14.45 33.66 19.59
C ILE A 124 13.24 33.72 18.64
N ALA A 125 13.34 33.13 17.46
CA ALA A 125 12.27 33.12 16.45
C ALA A 125 11.75 31.71 16.18
N PHE A 126 10.51 31.59 15.72
CA PHE A 126 10.01 30.33 15.15
C PHE A 126 10.51 30.15 13.71
N TRP A 127 10.45 28.91 13.22
CA TRP A 127 10.74 28.64 11.82
C TRP A 127 9.59 29.16 10.94
N PRO A 128 9.88 29.94 9.89
CA PRO A 128 8.85 30.33 8.93
C PRO A 128 8.40 29.12 8.11
N ILE A 129 7.12 29.09 7.70
CA ILE A 129 6.61 28.06 6.78
C ILE A 129 7.31 28.14 5.43
N ASP A 130 7.54 29.35 4.94
CA ASP A 130 8.36 29.62 3.76
C ASP A 130 9.21 30.86 4.04
N GLU A 131 10.55 30.70 3.96
CA GLU A 131 11.49 31.82 4.13
C GLU A 131 11.27 32.95 3.10
N ASN A 132 10.66 32.63 1.96
CA ASN A 132 10.38 33.58 0.88
C ASN A 132 8.99 34.23 0.98
N ASP A 133 8.08 33.68 1.78
CA ASP A 133 6.74 34.22 1.97
C ASP A 133 6.36 34.28 3.46
N PRO A 134 6.76 35.36 4.17
CA PRO A 134 6.42 35.57 5.57
C PRO A 134 4.90 35.66 5.84
N SER A 135 4.07 35.88 4.81
CA SER A 135 2.62 35.95 4.99
C SER A 135 2.00 34.58 5.33
N LEU A 136 2.74 33.49 5.11
CA LEU A 136 2.34 32.15 5.51
C LEU A 136 2.49 31.91 7.01
N GLY A 137 3.25 32.76 7.71
CA GLY A 137 3.51 32.66 9.14
C GLY A 137 4.50 31.55 9.50
N ASP A 138 4.49 31.16 10.76
CA ASP A 138 5.48 30.25 11.33
C ASP A 138 4.92 28.84 11.58
N TRP A 139 5.84 27.89 11.79
CA TRP A 139 5.58 26.53 12.26
C TRP A 139 5.17 26.52 13.74
N ILE A 140 3.93 26.92 14.02
CA ILE A 140 3.30 26.88 15.33
C ILE A 140 1.85 26.40 15.21
N LEU A 141 1.29 25.74 16.23
CA LEU A 141 -0.08 25.23 16.14
C LEU A 141 -1.12 26.35 16.05
N ALA A 142 -0.84 27.53 16.63
CA ALA A 142 -1.71 28.69 16.52
C ALA A 142 -1.88 29.21 15.07
N ASN A 143 -1.00 28.81 14.14
CA ASN A 143 -1.15 29.11 12.72
C ASN A 143 -2.27 28.25 12.12
N PRO A 144 -3.39 28.83 11.61
CA PRO A 144 -4.51 28.06 11.07
C PRO A 144 -4.13 27.12 9.93
N ARG A 145 -3.09 27.45 9.16
CA ARG A 145 -2.56 26.63 8.06
C ARG A 145 -1.93 25.33 8.57
N VAL A 146 -1.28 25.39 9.74
CA VAL A 146 -0.70 24.21 10.40
C VAL A 146 -1.80 23.43 11.11
N LYS A 147 -2.65 24.14 11.88
CA LYS A 147 -3.68 23.54 12.73
C LYS A 147 -4.62 22.60 11.98
N VAL A 148 -5.09 23.01 10.80
CA VAL A 148 -6.05 22.22 10.00
C VAL A 148 -5.51 20.83 9.63
N HIS A 149 -4.19 20.67 9.50
CA HIS A 149 -3.57 19.40 9.15
C HIS A 149 -3.28 18.51 10.36
N VAL A 150 -3.00 19.12 11.52
CA VAL A 150 -2.57 18.42 12.75
C VAL A 150 -3.74 18.06 13.68
N GLN A 151 -4.84 18.80 13.64
CA GLN A 151 -5.95 18.68 14.59
C GLN A 151 -6.52 17.26 14.72
N GLN A 152 -6.71 16.55 13.59
CA GLN A 152 -7.25 15.19 13.60
C GLN A 152 -6.28 14.20 14.24
N SER A 153 -4.97 14.38 14.06
CA SER A 153 -3.94 13.56 14.72
C SER A 153 -3.92 13.77 16.23
N ILE A 154 -4.07 15.01 16.71
CA ILE A 154 -4.18 15.32 18.14
C ILE A 154 -5.45 14.67 18.75
N GLN A 155 -6.57 14.72 18.04
CA GLN A 155 -7.81 14.06 18.49
C GLN A 155 -7.69 12.54 18.53
N ALA A 156 -7.04 11.94 17.54
CA ALA A 156 -6.77 10.51 17.52
C ALA A 156 -5.80 10.10 18.65
N ALA A 157 -4.76 10.89 18.91
CA ALA A 157 -3.82 10.65 20.02
C ALA A 157 -4.53 10.71 21.37
N SER A 158 -5.44 11.68 21.53
CA SER A 158 -6.29 11.79 22.71
C SER A 158 -7.15 10.55 22.95
N ARG A 159 -7.67 9.91 21.88
CA ARG A 159 -8.42 8.65 22.00
C ARG A 159 -7.52 7.46 22.33
N LEU A 160 -6.33 7.39 21.73
CA LEU A 160 -5.37 6.33 22.02
C LEU A 160 -4.99 6.31 23.50
N LEU A 161 -4.62 7.47 24.05
CA LEU A 161 -4.17 7.63 25.44
C LEU A 161 -5.21 7.25 26.49
N VAL A 162 -6.51 7.32 26.17
CA VAL A 162 -7.60 6.96 27.09
C VAL A 162 -8.29 5.64 26.70
N SER A 163 -7.76 4.92 25.72
CA SER A 163 -8.28 3.61 25.35
C SER A 163 -8.02 2.58 26.45
N PRO A 164 -8.87 1.54 26.60
CA PRO A 164 -8.70 0.55 27.68
C PRO A 164 -7.35 -0.14 27.71
N ASP A 165 -6.81 -0.51 26.54
CA ASP A 165 -5.52 -1.20 26.43
C ASP A 165 -4.34 -0.29 26.75
N MET A 166 -4.37 0.97 26.30
CA MET A 166 -3.36 1.96 26.66
C MET A 166 -3.41 2.30 28.15
N LEU A 167 -4.60 2.49 28.73
CA LEU A 167 -4.74 2.71 30.17
C LEU A 167 -4.23 1.51 30.97
N ALA A 168 -4.45 0.27 30.51
CA ALA A 168 -3.89 -0.91 31.16
C ALA A 168 -2.35 -0.90 31.13
N PHE A 169 -1.74 -0.55 29.99
CA PHE A 169 -0.29 -0.39 29.89
C PHE A 169 0.23 0.71 30.85
N LEU A 170 -0.44 1.86 30.89
CA LEU A 170 -0.06 2.97 31.78
C LEU A 170 -0.28 2.65 33.27
N GLU A 171 -1.32 1.89 33.61
CA GLU A 171 -1.55 1.38 34.97
C GLU A 171 -0.40 0.46 35.40
N GLU A 172 0.05 -0.43 34.51
CA GLU A 172 1.21 -1.30 34.76
C GLU A 172 2.49 -0.49 34.90
N LEU A 173 2.70 0.54 34.08
CA LEU A 173 3.84 1.46 34.16
C LEU A 173 3.93 2.14 35.54
N VAL A 174 2.80 2.65 36.03
CA VAL A 174 2.73 3.33 37.33
C VAL A 174 2.94 2.36 38.50
N LEU A 175 2.48 1.13 38.37
CA LEU A 175 2.58 0.10 39.42
C LEU A 175 3.89 -0.69 39.37
N ALA A 176 4.73 -0.47 38.35
CA ALA A 176 5.96 -1.22 38.16
C ALA A 176 6.94 -0.99 39.32
N GLU A 177 7.58 -2.06 39.74
CA GLU A 177 8.65 -2.01 40.72
C GLU A 177 9.94 -1.60 40.00
N VAL A 178 10.64 -0.58 40.49
CA VAL A 178 11.82 -0.02 39.81
C VAL A 178 13.07 -0.32 40.62
N TYR A 179 14.07 -0.91 39.97
CA TYR A 179 15.34 -1.35 40.55
C TYR A 179 16.52 -0.97 39.66
N PRO A 180 17.75 -0.89 40.20
CA PRO A 180 18.95 -0.85 39.38
C PRO A 180 19.06 -2.08 38.46
N VAL A 181 19.52 -1.88 37.22
CA VAL A 181 19.82 -2.98 36.30
C VAL A 181 20.98 -3.80 36.87
N SER A 182 20.82 -5.13 36.89
CA SER A 182 21.85 -6.04 37.39
C SER A 182 23.11 -6.06 36.50
N LEU A 183 24.29 -6.12 37.13
CA LEU A 183 25.59 -6.08 36.45
C LEU A 183 25.80 -7.20 35.41
N ASP A 184 25.15 -8.36 35.58
CA ASP A 184 25.23 -9.48 34.62
C ASP A 184 24.53 -9.18 33.29
N ARG A 185 23.62 -8.19 33.26
CA ARG A 185 22.93 -7.71 32.05
C ARG A 185 23.62 -6.52 31.40
N ILE A 186 24.68 -5.99 32.01
CA ILE A 186 25.42 -4.84 31.52
C ILE A 186 26.77 -5.35 30.96
N PRO A 187 27.20 -4.88 29.78
CA PRO A 187 28.53 -5.21 29.28
C PRO A 187 29.62 -4.85 30.31
N PRO A 188 30.65 -5.70 30.54
CA PRO A 188 31.69 -5.46 31.54
C PRO A 188 32.36 -4.07 31.46
N GLU A 189 32.50 -3.53 30.26
CA GLU A 189 33.03 -2.20 29.96
C GLU A 189 32.15 -1.03 30.46
N HIS A 190 30.91 -1.30 30.86
CA HIS A 190 29.93 -0.32 31.34
C HIS A 190 29.50 -0.57 32.79
N HIS A 191 30.21 -1.43 33.52
CA HIS A 191 29.91 -1.73 34.93
C HIS A 191 30.11 -0.52 35.86
N ASP A 192 30.88 0.48 35.44
CA ASP A 192 31.11 1.73 36.15
C ASP A 192 29.86 2.60 36.28
N LEU A 193 28.89 2.46 35.37
CA LEU A 193 27.58 3.12 35.42
C LEU A 193 26.79 2.76 36.69
N GLN A 194 27.00 1.56 37.22
CA GLN A 194 26.35 1.10 38.46
C GLN A 194 27.11 1.53 39.73
N SER A 195 28.21 2.30 39.60
CA SER A 195 28.99 2.78 40.74
C SER A 195 28.47 4.13 41.24
N ARG A 196 28.34 4.34 42.56
CA ARG A 196 27.89 5.63 43.15
C ARG A 196 28.75 6.86 42.80
N LYS A 197 29.92 6.68 42.18
CA LYS A 197 30.78 7.76 41.70
C LYS A 197 30.55 8.08 40.22
N GLY A 198 30.07 7.09 39.46
CA GLY A 198 29.55 7.24 38.11
C GLY A 198 28.11 7.73 38.23
N LYS A 199 27.88 8.92 37.76
CA LYS A 199 26.65 9.69 37.94
C LYS A 199 25.45 9.13 37.11
N GLU A 200 25.42 7.86 36.74
CA GLU A 200 24.51 7.33 35.70
C GLU A 200 23.96 5.95 36.06
N LEU A 201 23.06 5.90 37.06
CA LEU A 201 22.44 4.64 37.48
C LEU A 201 21.40 4.16 36.46
N LEU A 202 21.66 3.04 35.76
CA LEU A 202 20.67 2.42 34.88
C LEU A 202 19.56 1.75 35.69
N LEU A 203 18.31 2.05 35.37
CA LEU A 203 17.11 1.56 36.07
C LEU A 203 16.27 0.64 35.20
N GLN A 204 15.63 -0.35 35.82
CA GLN A 204 14.67 -1.25 35.19
C GLN A 204 13.32 -1.20 35.92
N ALA A 205 12.22 -1.17 35.16
CA ALA A 205 10.86 -1.28 35.64
C ALA A 205 10.35 -2.70 35.42
N ILE A 206 9.92 -3.38 36.48
CA ILE A 206 9.39 -4.74 36.42
C ILE A 206 7.88 -4.69 36.66
N PRO A 207 7.05 -5.17 35.71
CA PRO A 207 5.61 -5.19 35.87
C PRO A 207 5.19 -6.02 37.09
N LYS A 208 4.30 -5.45 37.90
CA LYS A 208 3.78 -6.12 39.09
C LYS A 208 2.87 -7.28 38.71
N GLN A 209 3.10 -8.45 39.31
CA GLN A 209 2.23 -9.62 39.12
C GLN A 209 0.99 -9.56 40.01
N ASN A 210 -0.13 -10.13 39.53
CA ASN A 210 -1.38 -10.28 40.28
C ASN A 210 -2.00 -8.96 40.78
N ILE A 211 -2.02 -7.92 39.93
CA ILE A 211 -2.59 -6.61 40.25
C ILE A 211 -4.07 -6.73 40.62
N THR A 212 -4.43 -6.25 41.80
CA THR A 212 -5.81 -6.21 42.31
C THR A 212 -6.60 -5.05 41.70
N LEU A 213 -7.94 -5.14 41.76
CA LEU A 213 -8.82 -4.04 41.31
C LEU A 213 -8.60 -2.74 42.11
N ALA A 214 -8.24 -2.84 43.39
CA ALA A 214 -7.95 -1.69 44.23
C ALA A 214 -6.67 -0.97 43.76
N GLU A 215 -5.62 -1.72 43.45
CA GLU A 215 -4.36 -1.18 42.93
C GLU A 215 -4.55 -0.54 41.56
N ARG A 216 -5.34 -1.15 40.65
CA ARG A 216 -5.69 -0.51 39.37
C ARG A 216 -6.43 0.81 39.58
N ALA A 217 -7.37 0.85 40.53
CA ALA A 217 -8.09 2.08 40.84
C ALA A 217 -7.17 3.16 41.43
N GLU A 218 -6.16 2.78 42.21
CA GLU A 218 -5.14 3.69 42.72
C GLU A 218 -4.22 4.20 41.61
N ALA A 219 -3.74 3.31 40.74
CA ALA A 219 -2.93 3.67 39.57
C ALA A 219 -3.66 4.66 38.66
N ARG A 220 -4.97 4.47 38.43
CA ARG A 220 -5.79 5.43 37.67
C ARG A 220 -5.83 6.81 38.30
N ARG A 221 -6.00 6.91 39.62
CA ARG A 221 -5.95 8.21 40.32
C ARG A 221 -4.58 8.85 40.18
N HIS A 222 -3.50 8.06 40.22
CA HIS A 222 -2.15 8.58 40.00
C HIS A 222 -1.96 9.06 38.56
N LEU A 223 -2.50 8.36 37.56
CA LEU A 223 -2.51 8.81 36.17
C LEU A 223 -3.28 10.12 35.99
N GLU A 224 -4.41 10.32 36.68
CA GLU A 224 -5.11 11.61 36.69
C GLU A 224 -4.23 12.74 37.22
N ILE A 225 -3.43 12.49 38.27
CA ILE A 225 -2.46 13.45 38.81
C ILE A 225 -1.33 13.72 37.79
N ILE A 226 -0.82 12.67 37.13
CA ILE A 226 0.19 12.81 36.06
C ILE A 226 -0.35 13.70 34.94
N PHE A 227 -1.55 13.42 34.43
CA PHE A 227 -2.15 14.19 33.35
C PHE A 227 -2.44 15.64 33.75
N ALA A 228 -2.90 15.88 34.98
CA ALA A 228 -3.06 17.23 35.51
C ALA A 228 -1.71 17.97 35.60
N THR A 229 -0.66 17.28 36.05
CA THR A 229 0.69 17.83 36.13
C THR A 229 1.25 18.15 34.73
N MET A 230 1.02 17.28 33.75
CA MET A 230 1.38 17.52 32.35
C MET A 230 0.62 18.72 31.78
N LYS A 231 -0.67 18.90 32.10
CA LYS A 231 -1.42 20.09 31.66
C LYS A 231 -0.74 21.38 32.12
N GLU A 232 -0.17 21.40 33.32
CA GLU A 232 0.50 22.57 33.87
C GLU A 232 1.94 22.76 33.38
N ARG A 233 2.62 21.70 32.92
CA ARG A 233 4.09 21.69 32.77
C ARG A 233 4.63 21.20 31.44
N LEU A 234 3.82 20.52 30.64
CA LEU A 234 4.19 20.07 29.31
C LEU A 234 3.97 21.21 28.31
N THR A 235 5.00 21.48 27.51
CA THR A 235 4.90 22.31 26.31
C THR A 235 5.14 21.48 25.04
N LEU A 236 4.36 21.75 24.01
CA LEU A 236 4.42 21.08 22.72
C LEU A 236 4.90 22.04 21.64
N GLY A 237 5.71 21.58 20.71
CA GLY A 237 6.24 22.44 19.65
C GLY A 237 6.58 21.70 18.37
N PHE A 238 7.08 22.44 17.40
CA PHE A 238 7.57 21.92 16.13
C PHE A 238 9.04 22.25 15.93
N TYR A 239 9.75 21.36 15.24
CA TYR A 239 11.17 21.53 14.90
C TYR A 239 11.50 20.90 13.54
N ALA A 240 12.70 21.17 13.02
CA ALA A 240 13.05 20.83 11.63
C ALA A 240 13.47 19.36 11.42
N GLY A 241 13.44 18.51 12.45
CA GLY A 241 13.89 17.11 12.36
C GLY A 241 15.41 16.93 12.50
N ASP A 242 16.19 17.88 11.98
CA ASP A 242 17.66 17.85 11.89
C ASP A 242 18.37 18.90 12.75
N ARG A 243 17.62 19.68 13.53
CA ARG A 243 18.13 20.79 14.36
C ARG A 243 17.51 20.83 15.74
N ASP A 244 18.27 21.20 16.75
CA ASP A 244 17.78 21.34 18.11
C ASP A 244 16.67 22.41 18.19
N PRO A 245 15.53 22.12 18.84
CA PRO A 245 14.42 23.06 18.94
C PRO A 245 14.75 24.35 19.70
N HIS A 246 15.72 24.32 20.62
CA HIS A 246 16.10 25.43 21.48
C HIS A 246 17.33 26.19 20.97
N SER A 247 18.37 25.50 20.47
CA SER A 247 19.59 26.15 19.98
C SER A 247 19.60 26.39 18.47
N GLY A 248 18.87 25.57 17.70
CA GLY A 248 18.90 25.58 16.24
C GLY A 248 20.15 24.92 15.63
N ASP A 249 21.02 24.35 16.47
CA ASP A 249 22.22 23.63 16.03
C ASP A 249 21.85 22.29 15.38
N PRO A 250 22.63 21.81 14.41
CA PRO A 250 22.41 20.48 13.83
C PRO A 250 22.45 19.37 14.89
N ILE A 251 21.54 18.40 14.78
CA ILE A 251 21.57 17.17 15.59
C ILE A 251 22.18 16.04 14.75
N ASP A 252 23.03 15.22 15.35
CA ASP A 252 23.75 14.13 14.67
C ASP A 252 22.84 12.95 14.24
N TYR A 253 21.55 12.98 14.58
CA TYR A 253 20.56 11.97 14.22
C TYR A 253 19.22 12.63 13.86
N GLY A 254 18.61 12.19 12.75
CA GLY A 254 17.25 12.59 12.39
C GLY A 254 16.24 11.80 13.21
N SER A 255 15.32 12.50 13.88
CA SER A 255 14.18 11.91 14.60
C SER A 255 12.88 12.51 14.09
N TYR A 256 11.76 11.81 14.29
CA TYR A 256 10.42 12.33 14.02
C TYR A 256 9.83 13.09 15.21
N GLY A 257 10.35 12.83 16.42
CA GLY A 257 9.96 13.48 17.65
C GLY A 257 11.13 13.59 18.63
N LEU A 258 11.03 14.54 19.55
CA LEU A 258 12.02 14.74 20.62
C LEU A 258 11.31 15.13 21.91
N THR A 259 11.64 14.45 23.00
CA THR A 259 11.17 14.80 24.34
C THR A 259 12.33 15.29 25.22
N PHE A 260 12.18 16.48 25.80
CA PHE A 260 13.18 17.10 26.69
C PHE A 260 12.62 17.35 28.08
N PHE A 261 13.55 17.46 29.03
CA PHE A 261 13.29 17.82 30.41
C PHE A 261 14.36 18.80 30.89
N THR A 262 13.97 19.94 31.44
CA THR A 262 14.92 20.86 32.08
C THR A 262 15.05 20.50 33.56
N GLN A 263 16.26 20.12 33.96
CA GLN A 263 16.62 19.98 35.38
C GLN A 263 16.84 21.38 36.00
N SER A 264 16.52 21.51 37.29
CA SER A 264 16.68 22.75 38.07
C SER A 264 18.12 23.32 38.00
N MET A 265 19.12 22.47 37.75
CA MET A 265 20.53 22.84 37.69
C MET A 265 20.94 23.67 36.46
N GLU A 266 20.45 23.33 35.26
CA GLU A 266 20.70 24.16 34.06
C GLU A 266 19.93 25.49 34.16
N LEU A 267 18.73 25.47 34.75
CA LEU A 267 17.92 26.66 35.01
C LEU A 267 18.54 27.59 36.07
N GLY A 268 19.16 27.05 37.11
CA GLY A 268 19.84 27.85 38.13
C GLY A 268 21.19 28.41 37.66
N GLY A 269 21.92 27.67 36.81
CA GLY A 269 23.19 28.10 36.25
C GLY A 269 23.07 29.09 35.08
N LYS A 270 22.15 28.85 34.14
CA LYS A 270 21.97 29.66 32.92
C LYS A 270 20.93 30.78 33.11
N PHE A 271 19.95 30.62 34.00
CA PHE A 271 18.77 31.52 34.10
C PHE A 271 18.45 32.05 35.50
N GLY A 272 19.26 31.71 36.53
CA GLY A 272 19.13 32.29 37.87
C GLY A 272 17.85 31.88 38.64
N VAL A 273 17.19 30.79 38.22
CA VAL A 273 16.03 30.24 38.93
C VAL A 273 16.52 29.48 40.18
N PRO A 274 15.93 29.68 41.38
CA PRO A 274 16.34 28.95 42.57
C PRO A 274 16.23 27.44 42.35
N TYR A 275 17.33 26.69 42.56
CA TYR A 275 17.39 25.23 42.42
C TYR A 275 16.30 24.49 43.22
N THR A 276 15.76 25.14 44.26
CA THR A 276 14.72 24.60 45.15
C THR A 276 13.29 24.90 44.71
N ASP A 277 13.05 25.53 43.55
CA ASP A 277 11.69 25.76 43.06
C ASP A 277 11.17 24.55 42.26
N PRO A 278 10.29 23.70 42.83
CA PRO A 278 9.67 22.62 42.08
C PRO A 278 8.81 23.11 40.91
N LYS A 279 8.52 24.42 40.77
CA LYS A 279 7.89 25.02 39.58
C LYS A 279 8.85 25.25 38.41
N ALA A 280 10.16 25.11 38.60
CA ALA A 280 11.16 25.29 37.55
C ALA A 280 11.15 24.13 36.53
N THR A 281 10.77 22.92 36.96
CA THR A 281 10.72 21.74 36.08
C THR A 281 9.61 21.83 35.03
N LYS A 282 10.01 21.75 33.76
CA LYS A 282 9.13 21.72 32.58
C LYS A 282 9.48 20.52 31.70
N PHE A 283 8.50 20.09 30.92
CA PHE A 283 8.61 19.00 29.94
C PHE A 283 8.35 19.59 28.55
N TRP A 284 9.08 19.13 27.54
CA TRP A 284 8.81 19.48 26.16
C TRP A 284 8.68 18.25 25.30
N ALA A 285 7.74 18.27 24.35
CA ALA A 285 7.72 17.33 23.23
C ALA A 285 7.64 18.11 21.92
N TYR A 286 8.56 17.84 21.01
CA TYR A 286 8.66 18.48 19.71
C TYR A 286 8.41 17.47 18.59
N PHE A 287 7.74 17.92 17.53
CA PHE A 287 7.41 17.09 16.37
C PHE A 287 8.03 17.65 15.10
N ASP A 288 8.58 16.78 14.27
CA ASP A 288 9.26 17.16 13.04
C ASP A 288 8.28 17.74 12.00
N PHE A 289 8.39 19.04 11.73
CA PHE A 289 7.55 19.67 10.72
C PHE A 289 7.98 19.35 9.29
N VAL A 290 9.25 19.01 9.03
CA VAL A 290 9.77 18.73 7.68
C VAL A 290 9.20 17.42 7.17
N ASN A 291 9.20 16.37 7.99
CA ASN A 291 8.77 15.05 7.53
C ASN A 291 7.33 14.67 7.92
N LEU A 292 6.73 15.30 8.94
CA LEU A 292 5.36 14.94 9.39
C LEU A 292 4.29 15.94 8.95
N ILE A 293 4.61 17.23 8.82
CA ILE A 293 3.59 18.28 8.68
C ILE A 293 3.65 18.98 7.34
N SER A 294 4.84 19.39 6.90
CA SER A 294 5.07 19.99 5.58
C SER A 294 4.52 19.13 4.43
N PRO A 295 4.65 17.78 4.44
CA PRO A 295 4.02 16.95 3.43
C PRO A 295 2.50 17.10 3.39
N LEU A 296 1.83 17.24 4.55
CA LEU A 296 0.39 17.43 4.64
C LEU A 296 -0.08 18.75 4.01
N MET A 297 0.79 19.75 3.87
CA MET A 297 0.44 21.02 3.24
C MET A 297 0.42 20.96 1.71
N ARG A 298 0.81 19.83 1.12
CA ARG A 298 0.81 19.65 -0.34
C ARG A 298 -0.60 19.38 -0.88
N ASP A 299 -0.89 19.98 -2.03
CA ASP A 299 -2.16 19.80 -2.74
C ASP A 299 -2.21 18.53 -3.61
N ASP A 300 -1.05 17.92 -3.89
CA ASP A 300 -0.92 16.76 -4.78
C ASP A 300 -0.92 15.40 -4.03
N LEU A 301 -1.25 15.39 -2.73
CA LEU A 301 -1.40 14.16 -1.96
C LEU A 301 -2.69 13.41 -2.32
N LEU A 302 -2.56 12.10 -2.51
CA LEU A 302 -3.67 11.17 -2.47
C LEU A 302 -4.27 11.15 -1.05
N HIS A 303 -5.56 10.79 -0.94
CA HIS A 303 -6.21 10.66 0.37
C HIS A 303 -5.51 9.63 1.25
N SER A 304 -4.99 8.54 0.67
CA SER A 304 -4.27 7.49 1.40
C SER A 304 -2.98 7.99 2.03
N GLU A 305 -2.21 8.82 1.32
CA GLU A 305 -0.97 9.40 1.82
C GLU A 305 -1.25 10.38 2.94
N ARG A 306 -2.24 11.27 2.73
CA ARG A 306 -2.64 12.26 3.73
C ARG A 306 -3.05 11.59 5.05
N LEU A 307 -3.94 10.60 4.98
CA LEU A 307 -4.39 9.88 6.18
C LEU A 307 -3.27 9.03 6.80
N GLY A 308 -2.39 8.44 5.99
CA GLY A 308 -1.22 7.71 6.49
C GLY A 308 -0.27 8.62 7.27
N ILE A 309 0.03 9.81 6.75
CA ILE A 309 0.88 10.80 7.43
C ILE A 309 0.22 11.31 8.71
N GLN A 310 -1.08 11.60 8.69
CA GLN A 310 -1.82 11.98 9.90
C GLN A 310 -1.82 10.85 10.95
N TRP A 311 -1.96 9.60 10.53
CA TRP A 311 -1.86 8.45 11.42
C TRP A 311 -0.46 8.33 12.01
N PHE A 312 0.59 8.45 11.19
CA PHE A 312 1.96 8.35 11.67
C PHE A 312 2.29 9.47 12.67
N LEU A 313 1.87 10.71 12.40
CA LEU A 313 1.96 11.82 13.36
C LEU A 313 1.21 11.51 14.67
N THR A 314 0.07 10.82 14.59
CA THR A 314 -0.67 10.37 15.79
C THR A 314 0.18 9.43 16.64
N ILE A 315 0.84 8.46 16.01
CA ILE A 315 1.72 7.50 16.68
C ILE A 315 2.91 8.23 17.31
N VAL A 316 3.57 9.13 16.59
CA VAL A 316 4.70 9.92 17.10
C VAL A 316 4.27 10.78 18.29
N ILE A 317 3.10 11.44 18.25
CA ILE A 317 2.58 12.19 19.41
C ILE A 317 2.44 11.27 20.62
N VAL A 318 1.81 10.11 20.48
CA VAL A 318 1.63 9.19 21.61
C VAL A 318 2.95 8.62 22.11
N HIS A 319 3.89 8.33 21.20
CA HIS A 319 5.24 7.87 21.50
C HIS A 319 5.98 8.87 22.41
N GLU A 320 6.10 10.14 21.98
CA GLU A 320 6.79 11.17 22.77
C GLU A 320 6.10 11.43 24.13
N LEU A 321 4.78 11.27 24.18
CA LEU A 321 4.06 11.41 25.45
C LEU A 321 4.33 10.25 26.41
N MET A 322 4.79 9.08 25.98
CA MET A 322 5.23 8.01 26.89
C MET A 322 6.44 8.47 27.69
N HIS A 323 7.41 9.07 27.01
CA HIS A 323 8.59 9.68 27.63
C HIS A 323 8.18 10.73 28.66
N ALA A 324 7.28 11.64 28.28
CA ALA A 324 6.78 12.69 29.17
C ALA A 324 6.00 12.14 30.38
N ILE A 325 5.17 11.12 30.18
CA ILE A 325 4.40 10.44 31.23
C ILE A 325 5.35 9.78 32.22
N TRP A 326 6.34 9.02 31.74
CA TRP A 326 7.32 8.36 32.59
C TRP A 326 8.11 9.36 33.43
N LYS A 327 8.65 10.41 32.80
CA LYS A 327 9.41 11.45 33.52
C LYS A 327 8.54 12.18 34.54
N THR A 328 7.28 12.46 34.22
CA THR A 328 6.33 13.07 35.17
C THR A 328 6.04 12.13 36.35
N HIS A 329 5.77 10.85 36.07
CA HIS A 329 5.56 9.83 37.09
C HIS A 329 6.77 9.70 38.03
N PHE A 330 7.97 9.59 37.47
CA PHE A 330 9.22 9.48 38.22
C PHE A 330 9.46 10.70 39.11
N TRP A 331 9.25 11.90 38.57
CA TRP A 331 9.36 13.17 39.32
C TRP A 331 8.41 13.21 40.52
N LEU A 332 7.14 12.80 40.33
CA LEU A 332 6.14 12.74 41.41
C LEU A 332 6.49 11.71 42.50
N MET A 333 7.19 10.63 42.17
CA MET A 333 7.60 9.59 43.12
C MET A 333 8.89 9.92 43.90
N SER A 334 9.76 10.78 43.37
CA SER A 334 11.07 11.09 43.93
C SER A 334 11.04 11.43 45.44
N PRO A 335 10.10 12.25 45.96
CA PRO A 335 10.04 12.55 47.39
C PRO A 335 9.70 11.34 48.29
N ALA A 336 8.91 10.38 47.80
CA ALA A 336 8.48 9.22 48.58
C ALA A 336 9.56 8.12 48.64
N ARG A 337 10.33 7.94 47.55
CA ARG A 337 11.41 6.94 47.50
C ARG A 337 12.66 7.35 48.30
N CYS A 338 12.82 8.64 48.61
CA CYS A 338 13.79 9.14 49.59
C CYS A 338 13.51 8.70 51.03
N VAL A 339 12.25 8.38 51.38
CA VAL A 339 11.85 8.08 52.77
C VAL A 339 12.10 6.62 53.15
N ASP A 340 12.05 5.69 52.18
CA ASP A 340 12.18 4.25 52.43
C ASP A 340 13.59 3.68 52.23
N GLY A 341 14.57 4.52 51.83
CA GLY A 341 15.99 4.12 51.74
C GLY A 341 16.33 3.08 50.67
N ILE A 342 15.36 2.67 49.84
CA ILE A 342 15.52 1.64 48.79
C ILE A 342 16.48 2.09 47.68
N LEU A 343 16.52 3.40 47.37
CA LEU A 343 17.40 3.97 46.34
C LEU A 343 18.62 4.73 46.91
N GLY A 344 18.79 4.78 48.24
CA GLY A 344 19.74 5.69 48.87
C GLY A 344 19.39 7.16 48.61
N ASP A 345 20.27 8.09 48.99
CA ASP A 345 20.18 9.49 48.59
C ASP A 345 20.04 9.52 47.05
N VAL A 346 18.91 10.03 46.54
CA VAL A 346 18.67 10.24 45.11
C VAL A 346 19.88 10.97 44.54
N PRO A 347 20.40 10.61 43.34
CA PRO A 347 21.48 11.37 42.72
C PRO A 347 21.12 12.86 42.76
N GLU A 348 22.00 13.70 43.34
CA GLU A 348 21.81 15.15 43.40
C GLU A 348 21.34 15.64 42.02
N GLU A 349 20.10 16.13 41.92
CA GLU A 349 19.34 16.83 40.86
C GLU A 349 19.88 16.95 39.40
N GLY A 350 20.82 16.12 38.96
CA GLY A 350 21.68 16.37 37.80
C GLY A 350 21.82 15.20 36.82
N ASP A 351 21.23 14.03 37.12
CA ASP A 351 21.74 12.76 36.60
C ASP A 351 20.66 11.75 36.14
N THR A 352 19.43 12.23 35.87
CA THR A 352 18.26 11.39 35.50
C THR A 352 17.91 11.45 34.00
N SER A 353 18.89 11.73 33.14
CA SER A 353 18.67 11.83 31.68
C SER A 353 18.07 10.54 31.09
N TRP A 354 18.45 9.37 31.60
CA TRP A 354 18.07 8.10 31.01
C TRP A 354 16.65 7.64 31.37
N GLU A 355 15.97 7.08 30.38
CA GLU A 355 14.71 6.37 30.55
C GLU A 355 14.92 5.02 31.26
N VAL A 356 13.84 4.37 31.68
CA VAL A 356 13.89 3.06 32.32
C VAL A 356 13.88 1.94 31.28
N TYR A 357 14.63 0.87 31.52
CA TYR A 357 14.46 -0.38 30.79
C TYR A 357 13.15 -1.06 31.24
N TRP A 358 12.23 -1.29 30.31
CA TRP A 358 10.97 -1.94 30.63
C TRP A 358 11.09 -3.47 30.62
N ASP A 359 10.79 -4.12 31.75
CA ASP A 359 10.84 -5.57 31.93
C ASP A 359 12.11 -6.20 31.33
N GLN A 360 11.99 -7.26 30.54
CA GLN A 360 13.09 -7.91 29.84
C GLN A 360 13.46 -7.19 28.53
N CYS A 361 13.15 -5.90 28.34
CA CYS A 361 13.59 -5.17 27.17
C CYS A 361 15.07 -4.77 27.31
N PRO A 362 15.97 -5.16 26.38
CA PRO A 362 17.38 -4.77 26.43
C PRO A 362 17.67 -3.36 25.93
N VAL A 363 16.64 -2.61 25.50
CA VAL A 363 16.73 -1.23 25.01
C VAL A 363 15.86 -0.33 25.89
N SER A 364 16.38 0.83 26.25
CA SER A 364 15.66 1.85 27.04
C SER A 364 14.99 2.84 26.11
N GLU A 365 13.84 2.43 25.55
CA GLU A 365 12.97 3.27 24.72
C GLU A 365 11.51 2.82 24.97
N LEU A 366 10.81 3.53 25.86
CA LEU A 366 9.47 3.16 26.32
C LEU A 366 8.41 3.41 25.25
N GLY A 367 8.58 4.42 24.40
CA GLY A 367 7.66 4.74 23.32
C GLY A 367 7.56 3.59 22.32
N HIS A 368 8.68 3.07 21.85
CA HIS A 368 8.77 1.90 20.98
C HIS A 368 8.32 0.62 21.68
N HIS A 369 8.64 0.44 22.96
CA HIS A 369 8.11 -0.68 23.72
C HIS A 369 6.58 -0.64 23.79
N MET A 370 6.00 0.54 24.07
CA MET A 370 4.56 0.78 24.07
C MET A 370 3.95 0.50 22.70
N GLU A 371 4.53 1.01 21.61
CA GLU A 371 4.04 0.75 20.25
C GLU A 371 3.97 -0.76 19.97
N HIS A 372 5.03 -1.49 20.33
CA HIS A 372 5.08 -2.93 20.14
C HIS A 372 4.00 -3.67 20.95
N VAL A 373 3.84 -3.35 22.23
CA VAL A 373 2.88 -4.04 23.12
C VAL A 373 1.45 -3.66 22.82
N VAL A 374 1.19 -2.36 22.60
CA VAL A 374 -0.17 -1.79 22.53
C VAL A 374 -0.69 -1.76 21.10
N PHE A 375 0.14 -1.41 20.11
CA PHE A 375 -0.25 -1.35 18.69
C PHE A 375 0.11 -2.61 17.92
N GLY A 376 0.83 -3.54 18.55
CA GLY A 376 1.28 -4.79 17.96
C GLY A 376 2.47 -4.63 17.01
N GLY A 377 3.16 -3.49 17.03
CA GLY A 377 4.34 -3.21 16.20
C GLY A 377 4.66 -1.71 16.09
N GLN A 378 5.77 -1.42 15.45
CA GLN A 378 6.25 -0.05 15.17
C GLN A 378 5.90 0.35 13.74
N ALA A 379 5.47 1.60 13.57
CA ALA A 379 5.13 2.16 12.26
C ALA A 379 6.39 2.54 11.48
N GLU A 380 6.44 2.20 10.19
CA GLU A 380 7.57 2.58 9.32
C GLU A 380 7.10 3.11 7.96
N PRO A 381 7.51 4.31 7.53
CA PRO A 381 7.11 4.87 6.24
C PRO A 381 7.74 4.14 5.04
N PHE A 382 6.98 4.06 3.95
CA PHE A 382 7.52 3.72 2.63
C PHE A 382 8.43 4.87 2.16
N LEU A 383 9.75 4.64 2.17
CA LEU A 383 10.80 5.60 1.77
C LEU A 383 10.97 6.74 2.78
N LEU A 384 12.09 6.77 3.51
CA LEU A 384 12.34 7.79 4.53
C LEU A 384 12.73 9.19 3.97
N ASP A 385 13.29 9.31 2.76
CA ASP A 385 13.94 10.57 2.34
C ASP A 385 13.52 11.05 0.94
N ARG A 386 12.25 11.41 0.73
CA ARG A 386 11.75 11.85 -0.58
C ARG A 386 10.91 13.12 -0.48
N PRO A 387 11.06 14.07 -1.43
CA PRO A 387 10.31 15.34 -1.42
C PRO A 387 8.79 15.18 -1.56
N GLY A 388 8.29 13.99 -1.93
CA GLY A 388 6.87 13.68 -2.08
C GLY A 388 6.17 13.16 -0.82
N GLY A 389 6.90 12.97 0.28
CA GLY A 389 6.39 12.26 1.47
C GLY A 389 6.26 10.74 1.24
N PRO A 390 5.85 9.99 2.27
CA PRO A 390 5.73 8.53 2.20
C PRO A 390 4.54 8.09 1.35
N LEU A 391 4.74 7.03 0.56
CA LEU A 391 3.70 6.43 -0.29
C LEU A 391 2.64 5.64 0.51
N GLY A 392 3.01 5.18 1.71
CA GLY A 392 2.28 4.28 2.58
C GLY A 392 3.17 3.85 3.73
N TYR A 393 2.78 2.82 4.49
CA TYR A 393 3.48 2.42 5.71
C TYR A 393 3.54 0.89 5.89
N PHE A 394 4.58 0.44 6.57
CA PHE A 394 4.70 -0.89 7.16
C PHE A 394 4.43 -0.83 8.67
N MET A 395 4.15 -2.00 9.23
CA MET A 395 4.20 -2.26 10.66
C MET A 395 5.24 -3.35 10.96
N GLY A 396 6.30 -3.00 11.67
CA GLY A 396 7.34 -3.90 12.15
C GLY A 396 6.94 -4.58 13.46
N GLN A 397 6.77 -5.90 13.47
CA GLN A 397 6.18 -6.63 14.61
C GLN A 397 7.16 -7.23 15.62
N VAL A 398 8.46 -7.04 15.44
CA VAL A 398 9.47 -7.60 16.36
C VAL A 398 10.29 -6.46 16.90
N TYR A 399 10.32 -6.32 18.22
CA TYR A 399 11.08 -5.29 18.93
C TYR A 399 11.59 -5.85 20.27
N PRO A 400 12.80 -5.48 20.72
CA PRO A 400 13.83 -4.77 19.97
C PRO A 400 14.65 -5.72 19.08
N THR A 401 15.09 -5.21 17.94
CA THR A 401 15.97 -5.88 16.99
C THR A 401 17.41 -5.40 17.14
N VAL A 402 18.33 -6.07 16.45
CA VAL A 402 19.74 -5.64 16.41
C VAL A 402 19.95 -4.25 15.80
N MET A 403 18.95 -3.69 15.10
CA MET A 403 18.97 -2.32 14.56
C MET A 403 18.70 -1.26 15.61
N ASP A 404 18.05 -1.62 16.72
CA ASP A 404 17.62 -0.71 17.79
C ASP A 404 18.76 -0.42 18.80
N SER A 405 19.98 -0.19 18.31
CA SER A 405 20.97 0.59 19.08
C SER A 405 20.53 2.06 19.08
N GLY A 406 20.89 2.92 20.03
CA GLY A 406 20.91 4.35 19.70
C GLY A 406 20.53 5.44 20.67
N GLN A 407 19.82 5.13 21.74
CA GLN A 407 19.35 6.15 22.69
C GLN A 407 19.94 5.90 24.10
N GLY A 408 21.01 5.10 24.18
CA GLY A 408 21.65 4.72 25.45
C GLY A 408 22.36 3.38 25.39
N TYR A 409 22.69 2.84 26.55
CA TYR A 409 23.34 1.54 26.68
C TYR A 409 22.39 0.40 26.27
N VAL A 410 22.93 -0.66 25.67
CA VAL A 410 22.15 -1.86 25.31
C VAL A 410 22.51 -2.98 26.28
N LEU A 411 21.49 -3.60 26.88
CA LEU A 411 21.70 -4.72 27.80
C LEU A 411 22.09 -5.98 27.03
N THR A 412 22.95 -6.80 27.63
CA THR A 412 23.43 -8.07 27.07
C THR A 412 22.39 -9.19 27.15
N SER A 413 21.42 -9.05 28.06
CA SER A 413 20.37 -10.04 28.32
C SER A 413 19.02 -9.36 28.59
N PRO A 414 17.91 -9.85 27.99
CA PRO A 414 17.90 -10.86 26.94
C PRO A 414 18.48 -10.32 25.62
N SER A 415 18.84 -11.22 24.71
CA SER A 415 19.35 -10.84 23.40
C SER A 415 18.29 -10.15 22.54
N ARG A 416 18.69 -9.12 21.79
CA ARG A 416 17.87 -8.52 20.73
C ARG A 416 17.58 -9.53 19.61
N PHE A 417 16.46 -9.34 18.92
CA PHE A 417 16.09 -10.21 17.79
C PHE A 417 16.93 -9.90 16.56
N THR A 418 17.37 -10.96 15.86
CA THR A 418 18.06 -10.85 14.56
C THR A 418 17.10 -10.88 13.39
N THR A 419 15.79 -10.79 13.65
CA THR A 419 14.75 -10.92 12.63
C THR A 419 13.62 -9.95 12.91
N GLN A 420 13.01 -9.41 11.87
CA GLN A 420 11.83 -8.56 11.96
C GLN A 420 10.83 -8.92 10.87
N ILE A 421 9.54 -8.71 11.14
CA ILE A 421 8.48 -8.97 10.17
C ILE A 421 7.77 -7.64 9.89
N PHE A 422 7.76 -7.25 8.63
CA PHE A 422 7.12 -6.04 8.12
C PHE A 422 5.83 -6.39 7.40
N TRP A 423 4.74 -5.74 7.83
CA TRP A 423 3.43 -5.90 7.23
C TRP A 423 3.00 -4.62 6.55
N PRO A 424 2.74 -4.61 5.23
CA PRO A 424 2.24 -3.41 4.58
C PRO A 424 0.84 -3.08 5.13
N LEU A 425 0.58 -1.80 5.41
CA LEU A 425 -0.66 -1.34 6.00
C LEU A 425 -1.70 -1.00 4.91
N PRO A 426 -2.87 -1.66 4.88
CA PRO A 426 -3.96 -1.26 4.00
C PRO A 426 -4.44 0.15 4.31
N VAL A 427 -4.81 0.94 3.30
CA VAL A 427 -5.28 2.33 3.49
C VAL A 427 -6.54 2.43 4.36
N ARG A 428 -7.30 1.34 4.45
CA ARG A 428 -8.46 1.19 5.35
C ARG A 428 -8.07 1.27 6.83
N HIS A 429 -6.84 0.89 7.17
CA HIS A 429 -6.33 1.03 8.54
C HIS A 429 -6.33 2.51 8.93
N PHE A 430 -5.71 3.37 8.11
CA PHE A 430 -5.67 4.82 8.33
C PHE A 430 -7.08 5.42 8.30
N GLU A 431 -7.87 5.08 7.27
CA GLU A 431 -9.25 5.55 7.10
C GLU A 431 -10.08 5.36 8.38
N ARG A 432 -10.03 4.16 8.97
CA ARG A 432 -10.83 3.78 10.14
C ARG A 432 -10.41 4.51 11.41
N ILE A 433 -9.12 4.71 11.65
CA ILE A 433 -8.62 5.38 12.87
C ILE A 433 -9.23 6.79 13.01
N PHE A 434 -9.53 7.44 11.89
CA PHE A 434 -10.18 8.76 11.87
C PHE A 434 -11.71 8.71 11.82
N GLN A 435 -12.33 7.55 12.10
CA GLN A 435 -13.78 7.38 12.17
C GLN A 435 -14.30 7.16 13.59
N GLU A 436 -15.37 7.86 13.98
CA GLU A 436 -16.06 7.68 15.26
C GLU A 436 -16.47 6.23 15.51
N GLN A 437 -17.01 5.57 14.49
CA GLN A 437 -17.50 4.19 14.60
C GLN A 437 -16.36 3.21 14.93
N PHE A 438 -15.14 3.45 14.43
CA PHE A 438 -14.00 2.59 14.73
C PHE A 438 -13.72 2.53 16.23
N TRP A 439 -13.77 3.67 16.91
CA TRP A 439 -13.56 3.74 18.35
C TRP A 439 -14.77 3.28 19.15
N ASN A 440 -15.96 3.80 18.83
CA ASN A 440 -17.18 3.60 19.62
C ASN A 440 -17.73 2.17 19.50
N VAL A 441 -17.44 1.50 18.38
CA VAL A 441 -17.84 0.12 18.11
C VAL A 441 -16.63 -0.80 18.12
N GLY A 442 -15.62 -0.55 17.29
CA GLY A 442 -14.46 -1.42 17.11
C GLY A 442 -13.63 -1.55 18.40
N ILE A 443 -12.91 -0.49 18.77
CA ILE A 443 -12.05 -0.45 19.97
C ILE A 443 -12.85 -0.77 21.23
N ALA A 444 -14.03 -0.17 21.40
CA ALA A 444 -14.83 -0.40 22.60
C ALA A 444 -15.32 -1.85 22.77
N SER A 445 -15.40 -2.65 21.69
CA SER A 445 -15.87 -4.04 21.75
C SER A 445 -14.75 -5.08 21.63
N PHE A 446 -13.65 -4.72 20.97
CA PHE A 446 -12.60 -5.66 20.59
C PHE A 446 -11.19 -5.23 21.05
N GLY A 447 -11.05 -4.06 21.69
CA GLY A 447 -9.76 -3.52 22.12
C GLY A 447 -8.90 -2.97 20.97
N LEU A 448 -7.71 -2.51 21.29
CA LEU A 448 -6.71 -1.98 20.35
C LEU A 448 -6.14 -3.04 19.40
N GLU A 449 -6.35 -4.34 19.66
CA GLU A 449 -5.96 -5.41 18.73
C GLU A 449 -6.56 -5.25 17.32
N VAL A 450 -7.65 -4.48 17.16
CA VAL A 450 -8.20 -4.14 15.83
C VAL A 450 -7.24 -3.29 14.98
N MET A 451 -6.23 -2.66 15.59
CA MET A 451 -5.16 -1.92 14.89
C MET A 451 -4.05 -2.85 14.38
N ASN A 452 -3.92 -4.06 14.91
CA ASN A 452 -2.83 -4.97 14.55
C ASN A 452 -2.88 -5.36 13.06
N THR A 453 -1.75 -5.34 12.37
CA THR A 453 -1.69 -5.51 10.89
C THR A 453 -1.90 -6.93 10.36
N LYS A 454 -2.12 -7.89 11.26
CA LYS A 454 -2.20 -9.34 10.98
C LYS A 454 -3.48 -9.78 10.23
N TYR A 455 -4.18 -8.85 9.59
CA TYR A 455 -5.35 -9.10 8.75
C TYR A 455 -4.97 -9.54 7.34
N LEU A 456 -3.81 -9.10 6.84
CA LEU A 456 -3.25 -9.62 5.60
C LEU A 456 -2.51 -10.93 5.87
N SER A 457 -2.43 -11.78 4.85
CA SER A 457 -1.62 -13.01 4.83
C SER A 457 -0.21 -12.78 4.29
N HIS A 458 0.11 -11.58 3.79
CA HIS A 458 1.38 -11.31 3.14
C HIS A 458 2.18 -10.27 3.92
N GLY A 459 3.40 -10.65 4.29
CA GLY A 459 4.39 -9.77 4.90
C GLY A 459 5.79 -10.17 4.48
N SER A 460 6.77 -9.41 4.94
CA SER A 460 8.17 -9.65 4.62
C SER A 460 8.98 -9.84 5.88
N ARG A 461 9.71 -10.94 5.94
CA ARG A 461 10.67 -11.21 7.00
C ARG A 461 12.04 -10.68 6.57
N VAL A 462 12.65 -9.91 7.44
CA VAL A 462 14.03 -9.44 7.28
C VAL A 462 14.88 -10.15 8.32
N ASP A 463 15.90 -10.86 7.84
CA ASP A 463 16.92 -11.46 8.68
C ASP A 463 18.17 -10.58 8.64
N TYR A 464 18.57 -10.09 9.82
CA TYR A 464 19.77 -9.29 10.02
C TYR A 464 20.98 -10.20 10.22
N THR A 465 22.04 -9.96 9.44
CA THR A 465 23.34 -10.64 9.60
C THR A 465 24.33 -9.62 10.14
N GLN A 466 24.74 -9.79 11.41
CA GLN A 466 25.89 -9.04 11.93
C GLN A 466 27.16 -9.57 11.27
N THR A 467 27.96 -8.69 10.69
CA THR A 467 29.28 -9.06 10.18
C THR A 467 30.25 -9.22 11.36
N GLU A 468 31.28 -10.06 11.23
CA GLU A 468 32.33 -10.22 12.27
C GLU A 468 33.05 -8.89 12.61
N GLU A 469 33.00 -7.92 11.70
CA GLU A 469 33.56 -6.57 11.86
C GLU A 469 32.70 -5.70 12.78
N ALA A 470 31.36 -5.78 12.66
CA ALA A 470 30.40 -5.10 13.56
C ALA A 470 30.48 -5.60 15.01
N LEU A 471 30.94 -6.84 15.23
CA LEU A 471 31.18 -7.42 16.56
C LEU A 471 32.50 -6.94 17.21
N ARG A 472 33.39 -6.29 16.46
CA ARG A 472 34.71 -5.81 16.92
C ARG A 472 34.79 -4.30 17.11
N THR A 473 33.88 -3.56 16.50
CA THR A 473 33.77 -2.10 16.63
C THR A 473 33.02 -1.72 17.90
N GLY A 474 33.50 -0.70 18.62
CA GLY A 474 32.84 -0.18 19.81
C GLY A 474 31.44 0.40 19.52
N PRO A 475 30.67 0.75 20.57
CA PRO A 475 29.29 1.25 20.48
C PRO A 475 29.11 2.40 19.47
N GLU A 476 30.19 3.16 19.28
CA GLU A 476 30.46 4.24 18.32
C GLU A 476 30.03 3.99 16.86
N ASP A 477 30.37 2.79 16.39
CA ASP A 477 30.57 2.47 14.97
C ASP A 477 29.59 1.39 14.46
N ILE A 478 28.81 0.78 15.35
CA ILE A 478 27.78 -0.22 14.98
C ILE A 478 26.74 0.40 14.04
N TRP A 479 26.49 1.70 14.19
CA TRP A 479 25.60 2.47 13.32
C TRP A 479 26.11 2.71 11.90
N LYS A 480 27.44 2.79 11.74
CA LYS A 480 28.06 3.11 10.45
C LYS A 480 28.29 1.87 9.57
N SER A 481 28.28 0.68 10.17
CA SER A 481 28.32 -0.57 9.42
C SER A 481 26.90 -1.10 9.20
N ASN A 482 26.28 -0.73 8.08
CA ASN A 482 25.00 -1.31 7.63
C ASN A 482 25.04 -2.84 7.81
N PRO A 483 24.28 -3.43 8.76
CA PRO A 483 24.24 -4.88 8.87
C PRO A 483 23.68 -5.41 7.54
N ALA A 484 24.34 -6.44 7.01
CA ALA A 484 23.84 -7.07 5.81
C ALA A 484 22.50 -7.72 6.16
N PHE A 485 21.44 -7.38 5.43
CA PHE A 485 20.12 -7.97 5.64
C PHE A 485 19.70 -8.82 4.44
N LYS A 486 18.91 -9.86 4.72
CA LYS A 486 18.24 -10.67 3.71
C LYS A 486 16.75 -10.54 3.90
N ILE A 487 16.04 -10.24 2.81
CA ILE A 487 14.59 -10.10 2.80
C ILE A 487 13.99 -11.37 2.21
N TYR A 488 12.99 -11.91 2.88
CA TYR A 488 12.21 -13.06 2.46
C TYR A 488 10.73 -12.69 2.50
N ARG A 489 10.08 -12.72 1.34
CA ARG A 489 8.62 -12.66 1.29
C ARG A 489 8.05 -13.96 1.82
N ASN A 490 7.14 -13.85 2.78
CA ASN A 490 6.50 -15.00 3.41
C ASN A 490 4.99 -14.85 3.37
N ASP A 491 4.33 -15.98 3.10
CA ASP A 491 2.91 -16.13 3.36
C ASP A 491 2.75 -16.56 4.82
N PHE A 492 2.07 -15.72 5.57
CA PHE A 492 1.75 -15.93 6.95
C PHE A 492 0.29 -16.34 7.06
N THR A 493 -0.01 -17.22 8.00
CA THR A 493 -1.41 -17.42 8.40
C THR A 493 -1.87 -16.15 9.08
N PRO A 494 -2.97 -15.49 8.63
CA PRO A 494 -3.51 -14.32 9.32
C PRO A 494 -3.75 -14.66 10.80
N GLN A 495 -3.14 -13.89 11.70
CA GLN A 495 -3.19 -14.13 13.14
C GLN A 495 -3.89 -12.96 13.83
N THR A 496 -5.20 -13.05 14.06
CA THR A 496 -5.89 -12.02 14.85
C THR A 496 -6.72 -12.70 15.92
N THR A 497 -6.03 -13.10 16.98
CA THR A 497 -6.61 -13.85 18.10
C THR A 497 -7.74 -13.08 18.78
N GLY A 498 -7.60 -11.78 19.07
CA GLY A 498 -8.64 -11.02 19.76
C GLY A 498 -9.85 -10.68 18.91
N LEU A 499 -9.69 -10.13 17.70
CA LEU A 499 -10.85 -9.82 16.84
C LEU A 499 -11.62 -11.09 16.45
N HIS A 500 -10.93 -12.15 16.00
CA HIS A 500 -11.63 -13.40 15.63
C HIS A 500 -12.29 -14.06 16.83
N ALA A 501 -11.62 -14.11 17.99
CA ALA A 501 -12.23 -14.65 19.20
C ALA A 501 -13.44 -13.82 19.65
N GLY A 502 -13.33 -12.48 19.61
CA GLY A 502 -14.42 -11.58 19.94
C GLY A 502 -15.63 -11.74 19.02
N VAL A 503 -15.40 -11.80 17.70
CA VAL A 503 -16.46 -12.07 16.72
C VAL A 503 -17.08 -13.46 16.93
N ALA A 504 -16.26 -14.49 17.19
CA ALA A 504 -16.75 -15.83 17.47
C ALA A 504 -17.61 -15.89 18.75
N GLN A 505 -17.20 -15.18 19.80
CA GLN A 505 -17.95 -15.06 21.05
C GLN A 505 -19.30 -14.36 20.83
N LEU A 506 -19.33 -13.27 20.05
CA LEU A 506 -20.56 -12.58 19.69
C LEU A 506 -21.48 -13.46 18.83
N ASN A 507 -20.92 -14.25 17.91
CA ASN A 507 -21.67 -15.22 17.11
C ASN A 507 -22.29 -16.32 17.96
N GLN A 508 -21.57 -16.83 18.96
CA GLN A 508 -22.12 -17.78 19.92
C GLN A 508 -23.27 -17.17 20.72
N LYS A 509 -23.12 -15.95 21.24
CA LYS A 509 -24.19 -15.23 21.93
C LYS A 509 -25.41 -14.96 21.04
N TYR A 510 -25.19 -14.63 19.76
CA TYR A 510 -26.28 -14.41 18.79
C TYR A 510 -27.11 -15.68 18.58
N ALA A 511 -26.44 -16.83 18.43
CA ALA A 511 -27.10 -18.13 18.29
C ALA A 511 -27.98 -18.47 19.51
N LEU A 512 -27.64 -17.93 20.68
CA LEU A 512 -28.40 -18.06 21.92
C LEU A 512 -29.45 -16.95 22.13
N LEU A 513 -29.67 -16.07 21.14
CA LEU A 513 -30.56 -14.90 21.22
C LEU A 513 -30.26 -13.95 22.39
N ALA A 514 -29.00 -13.87 22.80
CA ALA A 514 -28.57 -13.20 24.03
C ALA A 514 -27.82 -11.87 23.80
N LEU A 515 -27.89 -11.29 22.59
CA LEU A 515 -27.17 -10.05 22.27
C LEU A 515 -27.99 -8.78 22.55
N THR A 516 -27.33 -7.78 23.12
CA THR A 516 -27.82 -6.41 23.17
C THR A 516 -27.71 -5.71 21.80
N PRO A 517 -28.46 -4.62 21.54
CA PRO A 517 -28.33 -3.87 20.28
C PRO A 517 -26.91 -3.40 19.98
N ARG A 518 -26.14 -2.99 21.01
CA ARG A 518 -24.75 -2.58 20.86
C ARG A 518 -23.86 -3.74 20.40
N GLU A 519 -24.05 -4.92 20.98
CA GLU A 519 -23.27 -6.10 20.60
C GLU A 519 -23.67 -6.62 19.20
N ILE A 520 -24.92 -6.41 18.75
CA ILE A 520 -25.31 -6.70 17.36
C ILE A 520 -24.53 -5.80 16.39
N ILE A 521 -24.43 -4.51 16.67
CA ILE A 521 -23.65 -3.57 15.85
C ILE A 521 -22.17 -3.98 15.83
N ALA A 522 -21.59 -4.31 16.99
CA ALA A 522 -20.22 -4.77 17.11
C ALA A 522 -19.96 -6.06 16.31
N LYS A 523 -20.87 -7.04 16.41
CA LYS A 523 -20.81 -8.29 15.65
C LYS A 523 -20.77 -8.02 14.14
N VAL A 524 -21.73 -7.24 13.62
CA VAL A 524 -21.81 -6.93 12.18
C VAL A 524 -20.56 -6.19 11.72
N TRP A 525 -20.08 -5.23 12.50
CA TRP A 525 -18.86 -4.48 12.20
C TRP A 525 -17.63 -5.38 12.17
N GLY A 526 -17.45 -6.25 13.18
CA GLY A 526 -16.32 -7.18 13.26
C GLY A 526 -16.34 -8.25 12.16
N GLU A 527 -17.52 -8.79 11.83
CA GLU A 527 -17.68 -9.72 10.70
C GLU A 527 -17.34 -9.07 9.37
N HIS A 528 -17.79 -7.84 9.15
CA HIS A 528 -17.43 -7.07 7.95
C HIS A 528 -15.92 -6.87 7.83
N MET A 529 -15.26 -6.55 8.94
CA MET A 529 -13.81 -6.37 8.97
C MET A 529 -13.04 -7.65 8.64
N VAL A 530 -13.40 -8.77 9.27
CA VAL A 530 -12.80 -10.08 9.01
C VAL A 530 -13.03 -10.53 7.58
N GLU A 531 -14.25 -10.39 7.07
CA GLU A 531 -14.59 -10.82 5.72
C GLU A 531 -13.92 -9.95 4.65
N SER A 532 -13.88 -8.62 4.85
CA SER A 532 -13.18 -7.73 3.94
C SER A 532 -11.69 -8.08 3.84
N ALA A 533 -11.03 -8.43 4.94
CA ALA A 533 -9.62 -8.81 4.93
C ALA A 533 -9.39 -10.11 4.12
N LYS A 534 -10.24 -11.11 4.32
CA LYS A 534 -10.19 -12.38 3.56
C LYS A 534 -10.36 -12.16 2.07
N LEU A 535 -11.33 -11.34 1.67
CA LEU A 535 -11.58 -11.06 0.25
C LEU A 535 -10.42 -10.30 -0.40
N HIS A 536 -9.76 -9.40 0.33
CA HIS A 536 -8.56 -8.69 -0.15
C HIS A 536 -7.38 -9.65 -0.37
N THR A 537 -7.12 -10.52 0.62
CA THR A 537 -6.12 -11.60 0.47
C THR A 537 -6.44 -12.50 -0.72
N ALA A 538 -7.69 -12.95 -0.86
CA ALA A 538 -8.09 -13.83 -1.95
C ALA A 538 -7.89 -13.19 -3.33
N TYR A 539 -8.27 -11.91 -3.48
CA TYR A 539 -8.02 -11.14 -4.70
C TYR A 539 -6.51 -11.08 -5.02
N HIS A 540 -5.69 -10.69 -4.04
CA HIS A 540 -4.24 -10.60 -4.21
C HIS A 540 -3.62 -11.94 -4.60
N ASP A 541 -4.00 -13.03 -3.93
CA ASP A 541 -3.55 -14.39 -4.26
C ASP A 541 -3.89 -14.79 -5.69
N THR A 542 -5.10 -14.46 -6.15
CA THR A 542 -5.53 -14.73 -7.52
C THR A 542 -4.71 -13.94 -8.53
N VAL A 543 -4.44 -12.66 -8.26
CA VAL A 543 -3.61 -11.80 -9.11
C VAL A 543 -2.14 -12.23 -9.10
N HIS A 544 -1.62 -12.67 -7.95
CA HIS A 544 -0.27 -13.21 -7.84
C HIS A 544 -0.11 -14.47 -8.70
N LYS A 545 -1.06 -15.43 -8.61
CA LYS A 545 -1.09 -16.63 -9.47
C LYS A 545 -1.12 -16.27 -10.96
N MET A 546 -1.91 -15.26 -11.33
CA MET A 546 -1.96 -14.73 -12.70
C MET A 546 -0.59 -14.24 -13.17
N ASN A 547 0.12 -13.46 -12.33
CA ASN A 547 1.45 -12.94 -12.67
C ASN A 547 2.55 -14.02 -12.69
N VAL A 548 2.51 -15.00 -11.78
CA VAL A 548 3.44 -16.15 -11.79
C VAL A 548 3.38 -16.89 -13.13
N LYS A 549 2.19 -17.07 -13.70
CA LYS A 549 2.04 -17.72 -15.02
C LYS A 549 2.62 -16.89 -16.16
N ILE A 550 2.57 -15.56 -16.09
CA ILE A 550 3.28 -14.70 -17.04
C ILE A 550 4.79 -14.89 -16.92
N GLN A 551 5.30 -14.96 -15.69
CA GLN A 551 6.73 -15.16 -15.44
C GLN A 551 7.22 -16.55 -15.91
N GLU A 552 6.43 -17.60 -15.71
CA GLU A 552 6.71 -18.95 -16.23
C GLU A 552 6.85 -18.93 -17.76
N MET A 553 5.95 -18.23 -18.47
CA MET A 553 6.07 -18.04 -19.92
C MET A 553 7.36 -17.30 -20.29
N HIS A 554 7.73 -16.27 -19.53
CA HIS A 554 8.95 -15.51 -19.77
C HIS A 554 10.21 -16.38 -19.61
N ASN A 555 10.29 -17.16 -18.53
CA ASN A 555 11.40 -18.08 -18.29
C ASN A 555 11.49 -19.16 -19.40
N ALA A 556 10.34 -19.65 -19.88
CA ALA A 556 10.29 -20.57 -21.01
C ALA A 556 10.81 -19.94 -22.32
N THR A 557 10.69 -18.63 -22.50
CA THR A 557 11.22 -17.91 -23.68
C THR A 557 12.69 -17.52 -23.59
N GLN A 558 13.24 -17.29 -22.40
CA GLN A 558 14.68 -16.99 -22.23
C GLN A 558 15.58 -18.23 -22.37
N GLY A 559 15.00 -19.43 -22.27
CA GLY A 559 15.72 -20.71 -22.24
C GLY A 559 16.13 -21.31 -23.58
N GLY A 560 16.01 -20.63 -24.73
CA GLY A 560 16.57 -21.22 -25.95
C GLY A 560 16.39 -20.46 -27.25
N GLU A 561 17.39 -20.65 -28.10
CA GLU A 561 17.42 -20.46 -29.55
C GLU A 561 16.30 -21.26 -30.24
N TYR A 562 15.04 -20.88 -30.07
CA TYR A 562 13.91 -21.61 -30.67
C TYR A 562 13.54 -21.07 -32.06
N LEU A 563 14.47 -21.24 -32.99
CA LEU A 563 14.20 -21.27 -34.44
C LEU A 563 14.71 -22.58 -35.07
N VAL A 564 14.56 -23.71 -34.37
CA VAL A 564 14.75 -25.04 -34.96
C VAL A 564 13.39 -25.70 -35.13
N GLN A 565 12.95 -25.83 -36.37
CA GLN A 565 11.66 -26.45 -36.72
C GLN A 565 11.55 -27.87 -36.16
N GLY A 566 10.37 -28.24 -35.62
CA GLY A 566 10.06 -29.62 -35.21
C GLY A 566 9.31 -29.79 -33.87
N PRO A 567 9.37 -30.98 -33.25
CA PRO A 567 8.58 -31.35 -32.04
C PRO A 567 8.89 -30.55 -30.76
N ALA A 568 10.02 -29.84 -30.72
CA ALA A 568 10.38 -28.97 -29.60
C ALA A 568 9.56 -27.66 -29.62
N GLN A 569 9.37 -27.08 -30.81
CA GLN A 569 8.53 -25.90 -31.01
C GLN A 569 7.08 -26.18 -30.62
N GLN A 570 6.55 -27.37 -30.96
CA GLN A 570 5.18 -27.78 -30.61
C GLN A 570 4.98 -27.99 -29.10
N ARG A 571 6.00 -28.48 -28.38
CA ARG A 571 5.96 -28.62 -26.91
C ARG A 571 6.02 -27.28 -26.19
N TRP A 572 6.91 -26.38 -26.62
CA TRP A 572 6.93 -25.01 -26.12
C TRP A 572 5.59 -24.30 -26.37
N ALA A 573 5.07 -24.46 -27.57
CA ALA A 573 3.81 -23.93 -28.03
C ALA A 573 2.61 -24.33 -27.16
N GLN A 574 2.54 -25.61 -26.77
CA GLN A 574 1.52 -26.12 -25.86
C GLN A 574 1.70 -25.57 -24.45
N SER A 575 2.94 -25.54 -23.95
CA SER A 575 3.26 -24.99 -22.62
C SER A 575 2.85 -23.51 -22.45
N VAL A 576 3.08 -22.70 -23.49
CA VAL A 576 2.63 -21.29 -23.53
C VAL A 576 1.10 -21.23 -23.55
N ALA A 577 0.42 -22.05 -24.36
CA ALA A 577 -1.05 -22.08 -24.40
C ALA A 577 -1.67 -22.50 -23.05
N ASP A 578 -1.12 -23.52 -22.39
CA ASP A 578 -1.56 -23.97 -21.06
C ASP A 578 -1.34 -22.91 -19.98
N SER A 579 -0.22 -22.18 -20.06
CA SER A 579 0.09 -21.08 -19.14
C SER A 579 -0.83 -19.89 -19.36
N LEU A 580 -1.15 -19.57 -20.62
CA LEU A 580 -2.13 -18.54 -20.98
C LEU A 580 -3.53 -18.90 -20.48
N ASP A 581 -3.98 -20.14 -20.68
CA ASP A 581 -5.29 -20.58 -20.18
C ASP A 581 -5.40 -20.42 -18.66
N LYS A 582 -4.39 -20.87 -17.92
CA LYS A 582 -4.34 -20.70 -16.45
C LYS A 582 -4.31 -19.22 -16.05
N ALA A 583 -3.53 -18.39 -16.73
CA ALA A 583 -3.44 -16.96 -16.44
C ALA A 583 -4.78 -16.24 -16.71
N ILE A 584 -5.44 -16.55 -17.84
CA ILE A 584 -6.76 -16.00 -18.20
C ILE A 584 -7.84 -16.50 -17.24
N THR A 585 -7.76 -17.76 -16.81
CA THR A 585 -8.63 -18.30 -15.76
C THR A 585 -8.50 -17.50 -14.47
N ALA A 586 -7.27 -17.30 -13.99
CA ALA A 586 -7.01 -16.48 -12.81
C ALA A 586 -7.49 -15.04 -13.01
N HIS A 587 -7.32 -14.44 -14.18
CA HIS A 587 -7.82 -13.10 -14.48
C HIS A 587 -9.35 -12.98 -14.35
N VAL A 588 -10.10 -13.96 -14.88
CA VAL A 588 -11.57 -14.01 -14.75
C VAL A 588 -11.98 -14.16 -13.28
N HIS A 589 -11.22 -14.95 -12.49
CA HIS A 589 -11.45 -15.04 -11.05
C HIS A 589 -11.14 -13.72 -10.32
N ALA A 590 -10.01 -13.07 -10.62
CA ALA A 590 -9.64 -11.80 -10.00
C ALA A 590 -10.69 -10.71 -10.26
N TYR A 591 -11.27 -10.68 -11.47
CA TYR A 591 -12.41 -9.83 -11.78
C TYR A 591 -13.64 -10.12 -10.89
N ARG A 592 -14.00 -11.39 -10.69
CA ARG A 592 -15.12 -11.78 -9.81
C ARG A 592 -14.83 -11.46 -8.34
N ASP A 593 -13.60 -11.69 -7.90
CA ASP A 593 -13.13 -11.36 -6.55
C ASP A 593 -13.26 -9.85 -6.31
N LEU A 594 -12.79 -9.03 -7.27
CA LEU A 594 -12.97 -7.58 -7.26
C LEU A 594 -14.44 -7.17 -7.11
N LEU A 595 -15.35 -7.70 -7.95
CA LEU A 595 -16.77 -7.36 -7.84
C LEU A 595 -17.38 -7.75 -6.49
N THR A 596 -16.93 -8.87 -5.93
CA THR A 596 -17.37 -9.35 -4.61
C THR A 596 -16.88 -8.40 -3.53
N VAL A 597 -15.61 -7.99 -3.59
CA VAL A 597 -15.01 -7.01 -2.67
C VAL A 597 -15.73 -5.66 -2.77
N GLU A 598 -15.95 -5.15 -3.98
CA GLU A 598 -16.63 -3.86 -4.21
C GLU A 598 -18.05 -3.86 -3.63
N LYS A 599 -18.80 -4.94 -3.87
CA LYS A 599 -20.15 -5.11 -3.32
C LYS A 599 -20.14 -5.18 -1.80
N GLN A 600 -19.25 -5.97 -1.22
CA GLN A 600 -19.14 -6.15 0.24
C GLN A 600 -18.75 -4.86 0.94
N ASN A 601 -17.92 -4.06 0.30
CA ASN A 601 -17.33 -2.87 0.88
C ASN A 601 -18.02 -1.56 0.53
N HIS A 602 -19.01 -1.60 -0.36
CA HIS A 602 -19.70 -0.42 -0.88
C HIS A 602 -18.71 0.64 -1.41
N THR A 603 -17.63 0.21 -2.06
CA THR A 603 -16.61 1.09 -2.64
C THR A 603 -16.10 0.48 -3.93
N THR A 604 -15.63 1.32 -4.85
CA THR A 604 -14.94 0.89 -6.06
C THR A 604 -13.42 0.93 -5.88
N TYR A 605 -12.70 0.05 -6.56
CA TYR A 605 -11.23 -0.01 -6.54
C TYR A 605 -10.67 0.35 -7.93
N PRO A 606 -10.48 1.65 -8.23
CA PRO A 606 -10.03 2.11 -9.54
C PRO A 606 -8.65 1.55 -9.92
N ASP A 607 -7.74 1.42 -8.95
CA ASP A 607 -6.40 0.88 -9.20
C ASP A 607 -6.44 -0.61 -9.57
N TRP A 608 -7.29 -1.40 -8.90
CA TRP A 608 -7.48 -2.82 -9.20
C TRP A 608 -8.10 -3.00 -10.57
N ARG A 609 -9.14 -2.22 -10.89
CA ARG A 609 -9.76 -2.21 -12.23
C ARG A 609 -8.77 -1.83 -13.32
N SER A 610 -8.00 -0.76 -13.13
CA SER A 610 -6.98 -0.30 -14.07
C SER A 610 -5.87 -1.33 -14.27
N SER A 611 -5.43 -1.98 -13.19
CA SER A 611 -4.45 -3.07 -13.24
C SER A 611 -4.97 -4.26 -14.06
N LEU A 612 -6.18 -4.74 -13.76
CA LEU A 612 -6.81 -5.83 -14.51
C LEU A 612 -7.06 -5.44 -15.98
N HIS A 613 -7.50 -4.22 -16.24
CA HIS A 613 -7.74 -3.74 -17.60
C HIS A 613 -6.44 -3.68 -18.42
N SER A 614 -5.37 -3.13 -17.82
CA SER A 614 -4.05 -3.05 -18.46
C SER A 614 -3.48 -4.45 -18.72
N TRP A 615 -3.63 -5.37 -17.77
CA TRP A 615 -3.24 -6.76 -17.93
C TRP A 615 -3.99 -7.42 -19.09
N ASN A 616 -5.31 -7.24 -19.15
CA ASN A 616 -6.16 -7.80 -20.20
C ASN A 616 -5.72 -7.34 -21.59
N ALA A 617 -5.49 -6.03 -21.76
CA ALA A 617 -5.04 -5.43 -23.01
C ALA A 617 -3.68 -6.00 -23.48
N GLU A 618 -2.71 -6.15 -22.58
CA GLU A 618 -1.40 -6.70 -22.95
C GLU A 618 -1.48 -8.18 -23.32
N VAL A 619 -2.24 -8.99 -22.57
CA VAL A 619 -2.40 -10.42 -22.86
C VAL A 619 -3.13 -10.65 -24.18
N ARG A 620 -4.12 -9.81 -24.51
CA ARG A 620 -4.79 -9.85 -25.83
C ARG A 620 -3.81 -9.60 -26.96
N LYS A 621 -3.00 -8.54 -26.88
CA LYS A 621 -1.96 -8.24 -27.90
C LYS A 621 -1.05 -9.44 -28.12
N PHE A 622 -0.58 -10.06 -27.03
CA PHE A 622 0.28 -11.24 -27.09
C PHE A 622 -0.43 -12.47 -27.69
N LEU A 623 -1.66 -12.76 -27.24
CA LEU A 623 -2.47 -13.84 -27.79
C LEU A 623 -2.70 -13.66 -29.29
N PHE A 624 -2.95 -12.44 -29.75
CA PHE A 624 -3.11 -12.13 -31.17
C PHE A 624 -1.82 -12.31 -31.98
N GLN A 625 -0.66 -12.00 -31.41
CA GLN A 625 0.62 -12.29 -32.05
C GLN A 625 0.79 -13.81 -32.26
N ILE A 626 0.42 -14.63 -31.26
CA ILE A 626 0.45 -16.09 -31.35
C ILE A 626 -0.52 -16.60 -32.42
N ILE A 627 -1.76 -16.11 -32.44
CA ILE A 627 -2.78 -16.49 -33.44
C ILE A 627 -2.28 -16.16 -34.85
N LYS A 628 -1.71 -14.96 -35.06
CA LYS A 628 -1.19 -14.54 -36.37
C LYS A 628 -0.02 -15.42 -36.84
N ALA A 629 0.80 -15.90 -35.92
CA ALA A 629 1.95 -16.73 -36.23
C ALA A 629 1.63 -18.22 -36.47
N ARG A 630 0.47 -18.71 -36.03
CA ARG A 630 0.06 -20.11 -36.20
C ARG A 630 -1.13 -20.24 -37.14
N SER A 631 -0.87 -20.69 -38.36
CA SER A 631 -1.88 -20.95 -39.40
C SER A 631 -2.47 -22.38 -39.39
N ASN A 632 -2.14 -23.24 -38.41
CA ASN A 632 -2.66 -24.61 -38.32
C ASN A 632 -3.97 -24.71 -37.51
N HIS A 633 -4.96 -25.40 -38.08
CA HIS A 633 -6.40 -25.32 -37.76
C HIS A 633 -6.84 -25.81 -36.36
N GLN A 634 -6.08 -26.67 -35.66
CA GLN A 634 -6.53 -27.27 -34.39
C GLN A 634 -6.31 -26.38 -33.15
N ASP A 635 -5.25 -25.56 -33.14
CA ASP A 635 -4.92 -24.68 -31.99
C ASP A 635 -5.79 -23.41 -31.95
N VAL A 636 -6.32 -22.98 -33.11
CA VAL A 636 -7.06 -21.72 -33.27
C VAL A 636 -8.35 -21.69 -32.43
N ASN A 637 -9.06 -22.82 -32.30
CA ASN A 637 -10.30 -22.87 -31.52
C ASN A 637 -10.05 -22.66 -30.02
N ILE A 638 -8.94 -23.19 -29.48
CA ILE A 638 -8.55 -22.99 -28.09
C ILE A 638 -8.19 -21.51 -27.87
N LEU A 639 -7.36 -20.95 -28.76
CA LEU A 639 -6.95 -19.54 -28.67
C LEU A 639 -8.14 -18.56 -28.81
N ASN A 640 -9.13 -18.88 -29.64
CA ASN A 640 -10.36 -18.10 -29.76
C ASN A 640 -11.19 -18.16 -28.47
N SER A 641 -11.38 -19.34 -27.88
CA SER A 641 -12.06 -19.49 -26.58
C SER A 641 -11.37 -18.70 -25.46
N LEU A 642 -10.04 -18.67 -25.45
CA LEU A 642 -9.26 -17.86 -24.52
C LEU A 642 -9.50 -16.35 -24.71
N ALA A 643 -9.53 -15.89 -25.96
CA ALA A 643 -9.82 -14.49 -26.27
C ALA A 643 -11.28 -14.10 -25.92
N GLU A 644 -12.25 -15.02 -26.07
CA GLU A 644 -13.64 -14.78 -25.67
C GLU A 644 -13.77 -14.55 -24.16
N ARG A 645 -13.03 -15.33 -23.36
CA ARG A 645 -13.02 -15.18 -21.89
C ARG A 645 -12.37 -13.86 -21.44
N LEU A 646 -11.31 -13.43 -22.13
CA LEU A 646 -10.69 -12.12 -21.92
C LEU A 646 -11.67 -10.98 -22.24
N GLU A 647 -12.43 -11.10 -23.33
CA GLU A 647 -13.41 -10.09 -23.73
C GLU A 647 -14.51 -9.91 -22.66
N VAL A 648 -15.03 -11.00 -22.09
CA VAL A 648 -16.04 -10.94 -21.03
C VAL A 648 -15.52 -10.25 -19.77
N ALA A 649 -14.31 -10.63 -19.32
CA ALA A 649 -13.69 -9.99 -18.17
C ALA A 649 -13.48 -8.49 -18.42
N ARG A 650 -13.06 -8.12 -19.64
CA ARG A 650 -12.87 -6.73 -20.05
C ARG A 650 -14.18 -5.94 -20.00
N MET A 651 -15.25 -6.43 -20.62
CA MET A 651 -16.56 -5.77 -20.62
C MET A 651 -17.05 -5.52 -19.20
N GLY A 652 -16.90 -6.51 -18.33
CA GLY A 652 -17.31 -6.44 -16.94
C GLY A 652 -16.54 -5.40 -16.09
N LEU A 653 -15.33 -5.02 -16.47
CA LEU A 653 -14.53 -4.01 -15.76
C LEU A 653 -15.02 -2.57 -15.99
N TYR A 654 -15.78 -2.32 -17.06
CA TYR A 654 -16.29 -1.00 -17.44
C TYR A 654 -17.62 -0.64 -16.78
N ASP A 655 -18.36 -1.60 -16.22
CA ASP A 655 -19.79 -1.41 -15.93
C ASP A 655 -20.16 -0.71 -14.61
N ASN A 656 -19.22 -0.48 -13.70
CA ASN A 656 -19.55 -0.10 -12.32
C ASN A 656 -18.79 1.13 -11.80
N GLY A 657 -18.33 2.03 -12.67
CA GLY A 657 -17.73 3.30 -12.25
C GLY A 657 -18.82 4.31 -11.85
N PRO A 658 -18.84 4.89 -10.65
CA PRO A 658 -19.83 5.91 -10.28
C PRO A 658 -19.79 7.16 -11.18
N GLY A 659 -18.68 7.41 -11.90
CA GLY A 659 -18.58 8.49 -12.88
C GLY A 659 -19.11 8.18 -14.29
N ASP A 660 -19.39 6.91 -14.62
CA ASP A 660 -19.80 6.53 -15.98
C ASP A 660 -21.32 6.60 -16.17
N LEU A 661 -22.11 6.36 -15.11
CA LEU A 661 -23.57 6.43 -15.18
C LEU A 661 -24.13 7.85 -14.97
N GLU A 662 -23.51 8.67 -14.13
CA GLU A 662 -24.02 10.01 -13.78
C GLU A 662 -23.85 11.04 -14.92
N ASN A 663 -22.92 10.80 -15.86
CA ASN A 663 -22.73 11.65 -17.04
C ASN A 663 -23.58 11.25 -18.25
N GLY A 664 -24.49 10.27 -18.11
CA GLY A 664 -25.30 9.77 -19.24
C GLY A 664 -24.47 9.07 -20.33
N THR A 665 -23.20 8.80 -20.05
CA THR A 665 -22.25 8.14 -20.93
C THR A 665 -21.96 6.74 -20.39
N GLY A 666 -22.86 5.78 -20.65
CA GLY A 666 -22.50 4.35 -20.68
C GLY A 666 -21.47 4.08 -21.79
N ASN A 667 -20.36 4.81 -21.76
CA ASN A 667 -19.32 4.86 -22.74
C ASN A 667 -18.47 3.62 -22.51
N LEU A 668 -18.78 2.59 -23.29
CA LEU A 668 -17.77 2.00 -24.17
C LEU A 668 -16.65 3.04 -24.34
N SER A 669 -15.40 2.74 -23.96
CA SER A 669 -14.30 3.66 -24.20
C SER A 669 -14.46 4.23 -25.62
N GLY A 670 -14.29 5.53 -25.88
CA GLY A 670 -14.64 6.08 -27.22
C GLY A 670 -14.08 5.26 -28.38
N ARG A 671 -12.95 4.59 -28.13
CA ARG A 671 -12.34 3.56 -28.95
C ARG A 671 -13.22 2.31 -29.21
N ASP A 672 -13.81 1.69 -28.19
CA ASP A 672 -14.76 0.57 -28.33
C ASP A 672 -15.98 0.99 -29.17
N GLN A 673 -16.55 2.17 -28.89
CA GLN A 673 -17.70 2.67 -29.66
C GLN A 673 -17.33 2.90 -31.14
N GLU A 674 -16.12 3.42 -31.40
CA GLU A 674 -15.58 3.54 -32.75
C GLU A 674 -15.33 2.18 -33.41
N GLU A 675 -14.78 1.18 -32.72
CA GLU A 675 -14.57 -0.17 -33.25
C GLU A 675 -15.88 -0.82 -33.64
N TRP A 676 -16.89 -0.69 -32.79
CA TRP A 676 -18.23 -1.18 -33.07
C TRP A 676 -18.90 -0.43 -34.22
N THR A 677 -18.77 0.89 -34.26
CA THR A 677 -19.28 1.71 -35.37
C THR A 677 -18.62 1.35 -36.69
N LEU A 678 -17.30 1.08 -36.68
CA LEU A 678 -16.54 0.56 -37.82
C LEU A 678 -17.04 -0.83 -38.24
N ALA A 679 -17.28 -1.74 -37.30
CA ALA A 679 -17.77 -3.08 -37.59
C ALA A 679 -19.19 -3.09 -38.17
N PHE A 680 -20.09 -2.25 -37.65
CA PHE A 680 -21.42 -2.05 -38.23
C PHE A 680 -21.35 -1.46 -39.64
N ARG A 681 -20.48 -0.47 -39.87
CA ARG A 681 -20.25 0.08 -41.22
C ARG A 681 -19.73 -0.98 -42.18
N LEU A 682 -18.71 -1.74 -41.78
CA LEU A 682 -18.13 -2.82 -42.57
C LEU A 682 -19.20 -3.85 -43.00
N ASN A 683 -20.07 -4.25 -42.07
CA ASN A 683 -21.15 -5.19 -42.34
C ASN A 683 -22.20 -4.62 -43.31
N ASN A 684 -22.57 -3.34 -43.16
CA ASN A 684 -23.50 -2.67 -44.07
C ASN A 684 -22.90 -2.54 -45.48
N THR A 685 -21.62 -2.20 -45.58
CA THR A 685 -20.90 -2.12 -46.85
C THR A 685 -20.83 -3.49 -47.54
N LEU A 686 -20.66 -4.59 -46.78
CA LEU A 686 -20.74 -5.94 -47.34
C LEU A 686 -22.14 -6.27 -47.88
N ALA A 687 -23.20 -5.99 -47.11
CA ALA A 687 -24.57 -6.23 -47.57
C ALA A 687 -24.88 -5.47 -48.88
N GLN A 688 -24.32 -4.28 -49.05
CA GLN A 688 -24.41 -3.51 -50.30
C GLN A 688 -23.59 -4.12 -51.44
N LEU A 689 -22.40 -4.65 -51.14
CA LEU A 689 -21.58 -5.43 -52.08
C LEU A 689 -22.32 -6.66 -52.61
N ASP A 690 -22.94 -7.46 -51.74
CA ASP A 690 -23.69 -8.65 -52.14
C ASP A 690 -24.88 -8.29 -53.06
N SER A 691 -25.50 -7.13 -52.85
CA SER A 691 -26.64 -6.68 -53.65
C SER A 691 -26.29 -6.10 -55.03
N ASN A 692 -25.13 -5.43 -55.18
CA ASN A 692 -24.85 -4.59 -56.36
C ASN A 692 -23.42 -4.73 -56.94
N HIS A 693 -22.54 -5.52 -56.29
CA HIS A 693 -21.19 -5.88 -56.74
C HIS A 693 -20.32 -4.71 -57.27
N SER A 694 -20.53 -3.47 -56.77
CA SER A 694 -19.85 -2.30 -57.32
C SER A 694 -18.36 -2.23 -56.89
N PRO A 695 -17.45 -1.79 -57.77
CA PRO A 695 -16.04 -1.57 -57.42
C PRO A 695 -15.84 -0.55 -56.28
N GLU A 696 -16.75 0.42 -56.15
CA GLU A 696 -16.73 1.44 -55.09
C GLU A 696 -17.03 0.83 -53.72
N ASN A 697 -18.03 -0.05 -53.65
CA ASN A 697 -18.37 -0.77 -52.42
C ASN A 697 -17.22 -1.72 -52.01
N LEU A 698 -16.56 -2.37 -52.98
CA LEU A 698 -15.36 -3.19 -52.73
C LEU A 698 -14.20 -2.37 -52.16
N ALA A 699 -13.93 -1.19 -52.72
CA ALA A 699 -12.89 -0.29 -52.22
C ALA A 699 -13.21 0.24 -50.81
N GLN A 700 -14.48 0.58 -50.55
CA GLN A 700 -14.94 1.01 -49.22
C GLN A 700 -14.81 -0.12 -48.20
N TYR A 701 -15.25 -1.33 -48.54
CA TYR A 701 -15.10 -2.51 -47.69
C TYR A 701 -13.63 -2.78 -47.33
N LEU A 702 -12.73 -2.77 -48.33
CA LEU A 702 -11.30 -2.99 -48.11
C LEU A 702 -10.66 -1.89 -47.24
N SER A 703 -11.13 -0.64 -47.35
CA SER A 703 -10.69 0.49 -46.53
C SER A 703 -11.14 0.36 -45.07
N GLU A 704 -12.44 0.12 -44.84
CA GLU A 704 -13.02 -0.09 -43.50
C GLU A 704 -12.40 -1.31 -42.81
N ARG A 705 -12.17 -2.39 -43.58
CA ARG A 705 -11.48 -3.60 -43.12
C ARG A 705 -10.04 -3.30 -42.72
N ARG A 706 -9.32 -2.53 -43.53
CA ARG A 706 -7.93 -2.14 -43.22
C ARG A 706 -7.88 -1.28 -41.96
N GLN A 707 -8.78 -0.31 -41.80
CA GLN A 707 -8.88 0.50 -40.58
C GLN A 707 -9.13 -0.34 -39.33
N LEU A 708 -9.93 -1.41 -39.44
CA LEU A 708 -10.17 -2.36 -38.35
C LEU A 708 -8.97 -3.27 -38.05
N LEU A 709 -8.28 -3.76 -39.09
CA LEU A 709 -7.10 -4.63 -38.96
C LEU A 709 -5.83 -3.90 -38.53
N GLU A 710 -5.72 -2.59 -38.83
CA GLU A 710 -4.63 -1.72 -38.38
C GLU A 710 -4.79 -1.30 -36.91
N ARG A 711 -5.99 -1.48 -36.33
CA ARG A 711 -6.15 -1.29 -34.89
C ARG A 711 -5.38 -2.38 -34.16
N SER A 712 -4.64 -1.97 -33.14
CA SER A 712 -3.77 -2.85 -32.37
C SER A 712 -4.50 -3.83 -31.45
N ASP A 713 -5.82 -3.70 -31.27
CA ASP A 713 -6.60 -4.49 -30.31
C ASP A 713 -8.12 -4.58 -30.66
N PRO A 714 -8.53 -5.03 -31.86
CA PRO A 714 -9.96 -5.18 -32.18
C PRO A 714 -10.63 -6.19 -31.23
N THR A 715 -11.85 -5.90 -30.76
CA THR A 715 -12.65 -6.89 -30.00
C THR A 715 -12.78 -8.20 -30.76
N ILE A 716 -12.83 -9.32 -30.01
CA ILE A 716 -12.90 -10.64 -30.65
C ILE A 716 -14.14 -10.78 -31.54
N LEU A 717 -15.22 -10.11 -31.14
CA LEU A 717 -16.50 -10.05 -31.86
C LEU A 717 -16.36 -9.39 -33.23
N VAL A 718 -15.64 -8.27 -33.29
CA VAL A 718 -15.37 -7.56 -34.54
C VAL A 718 -14.45 -8.38 -35.45
N ARG A 719 -13.55 -9.18 -34.88
CA ARG A 719 -12.69 -10.07 -35.65
C ARG A 719 -13.42 -11.30 -36.17
N SER A 720 -14.24 -11.97 -35.35
CA SER A 720 -15.11 -13.06 -35.81
C SER A 720 -16.08 -12.59 -36.88
N LEU A 721 -16.52 -11.32 -36.81
CA LEU A 721 -17.28 -10.68 -37.88
C LEU A 721 -16.41 -10.51 -39.13
N ILE A 722 -15.21 -9.93 -39.06
CA ILE A 722 -14.31 -9.79 -40.22
C ILE A 722 -13.99 -11.15 -40.87
N ASP A 723 -13.71 -12.18 -40.08
CA ASP A 723 -13.40 -13.53 -40.59
C ASP A 723 -14.62 -14.18 -41.30
N LEU A 724 -15.84 -13.88 -40.84
CA LEU A 724 -17.09 -14.24 -41.52
C LEU A 724 -17.25 -13.48 -42.84
N LEU A 725 -17.05 -12.16 -42.82
CA LEU A 725 -17.22 -11.27 -43.97
C LEU A 725 -16.15 -11.51 -45.06
N ASP A 726 -14.92 -11.86 -44.68
CA ASP A 726 -13.87 -12.25 -45.63
C ASP A 726 -14.12 -13.62 -46.28
N GLY A 727 -15.02 -14.42 -45.70
CA GLY A 727 -15.41 -15.71 -46.23
C GLY A 727 -16.44 -15.68 -47.34
N SER A 728 -17.15 -14.56 -47.53
CA SER A 728 -18.01 -14.32 -48.69
C SER A 728 -17.24 -13.80 -49.90
N LEU A 729 -15.97 -13.41 -49.75
CA LEU A 729 -15.12 -12.98 -50.87
C LEU A 729 -14.70 -14.18 -51.75
N PRO A 730 -14.84 -14.10 -53.09
CA PRO A 730 -14.39 -15.15 -54.00
C PRO A 730 -12.85 -15.32 -53.93
N GLY A 731 -12.37 -16.49 -53.48
CA GLY A 731 -10.98 -16.92 -53.69
C GLY A 731 -10.10 -17.25 -52.47
N ASN A 732 -10.59 -17.25 -51.23
CA ASN A 732 -9.73 -17.51 -50.05
C ASN A 732 -9.69 -18.98 -49.56
N PHE A 733 -8.48 -19.38 -49.11
CA PHE A 733 -7.90 -20.74 -48.95
C PHE A 733 -8.45 -21.67 -47.83
N GLN A 734 -9.63 -21.45 -47.23
CA GLN A 734 -10.22 -22.41 -46.25
C GLN A 734 -11.60 -22.96 -46.67
N PRO A 735 -11.94 -24.23 -46.38
CA PRO A 735 -13.26 -24.78 -46.67
C PRO A 735 -14.38 -24.00 -45.95
N LYS A 736 -15.39 -23.53 -46.70
CA LYS A 736 -16.55 -22.75 -46.20
C LYS A 736 -17.22 -23.39 -44.96
N GLN A 737 -17.24 -24.73 -44.87
CA GLN A 737 -17.85 -25.49 -43.77
C GLN A 737 -17.11 -25.42 -42.42
N GLU A 738 -15.77 -25.42 -42.40
CA GLU A 738 -15.03 -25.34 -41.13
C GLU A 738 -15.19 -23.96 -40.46
N ARG A 739 -15.30 -22.90 -41.29
CA ARG A 739 -15.55 -21.53 -40.84
C ARG A 739 -16.94 -21.35 -40.26
N LEU A 740 -17.98 -21.91 -40.91
CA LEU A 740 -19.35 -21.93 -40.38
C LEU A 740 -19.43 -22.66 -39.03
N LYS A 741 -18.66 -23.74 -38.86
CA LYS A 741 -18.60 -24.50 -37.59
C LYS A 741 -17.92 -23.70 -36.46
N SER A 742 -16.81 -23.03 -36.75
CA SER A 742 -16.11 -22.18 -35.78
C SER A 742 -16.98 -20.99 -35.35
N LEU A 743 -17.66 -20.33 -36.30
CA LEU A 743 -18.57 -19.23 -36.00
C LEU A 743 -19.78 -19.67 -35.16
N ASN A 744 -20.40 -20.80 -35.49
CA ASN A 744 -21.52 -21.31 -34.70
C ASN A 744 -21.08 -21.63 -33.26
N ALA A 745 -19.85 -22.14 -33.08
CA ALA A 745 -19.26 -22.33 -31.75
C ALA A 745 -19.06 -20.99 -31.01
N SER A 746 -18.46 -19.97 -31.65
CA SER A 746 -18.32 -18.64 -31.05
C SER A 746 -19.66 -17.98 -30.73
N LEU A 747 -20.68 -18.11 -31.59
CA LEU A 747 -22.03 -17.60 -31.32
C LEU A 747 -22.69 -18.30 -30.14
N GLN A 748 -22.50 -19.61 -29.99
CA GLN A 748 -22.97 -20.35 -28.82
C GLN A 748 -22.27 -19.88 -27.55
N THR A 749 -20.95 -19.71 -27.59
CA THR A 749 -20.17 -19.19 -26.47
C THR A 749 -20.65 -17.78 -26.09
N LEU A 750 -20.73 -16.86 -27.05
CA LEU A 750 -21.22 -15.49 -26.82
C LEU A 750 -22.65 -15.45 -26.29
N THR A 751 -23.53 -16.32 -26.79
CA THR A 751 -24.91 -16.45 -26.26
C THR A 751 -24.87 -16.87 -24.79
N SER A 752 -24.02 -17.83 -24.42
CA SER A 752 -23.86 -18.29 -23.03
C SER A 752 -23.23 -17.23 -22.11
N LEU A 753 -22.42 -16.34 -22.69
CA LEU A 753 -21.71 -15.28 -21.98
C LEU A 753 -22.52 -13.98 -21.86
N SER A 754 -23.50 -13.73 -22.74
CA SER A 754 -24.39 -12.56 -22.72
C SER A 754 -25.12 -12.37 -21.38
N ALA A 755 -25.39 -13.46 -20.67
CA ALA A 755 -26.00 -13.44 -19.34
C ALA A 755 -25.06 -12.95 -18.23
N GLN A 756 -23.75 -12.87 -18.49
CA GLN A 756 -22.70 -12.59 -17.51
C GLN A 756 -22.15 -11.15 -17.57
N VAL A 757 -22.56 -10.36 -18.57
CA VAL A 757 -22.21 -8.94 -18.73
C VAL A 757 -23.37 -8.04 -18.28
N SER A 758 -23.12 -6.73 -18.08
CA SER A 758 -24.19 -5.81 -17.65
C SER A 758 -25.32 -5.70 -18.66
N GLN A 759 -26.40 -5.06 -18.22
CA GLN A 759 -27.55 -4.76 -19.05
C GLN A 759 -27.19 -3.89 -20.28
N ALA A 760 -26.25 -2.95 -20.14
CA ALA A 760 -25.83 -2.09 -21.25
C ALA A 760 -25.11 -2.90 -22.34
N TRP A 761 -24.18 -3.77 -21.94
CA TRP A 761 -23.49 -4.68 -22.86
C TRP A 761 -24.38 -5.80 -23.40
N ARG A 762 -25.35 -6.27 -22.61
CA ARG A 762 -26.25 -7.35 -23.01
C ARG A 762 -27.13 -6.95 -24.19
N ALA A 763 -27.76 -5.78 -24.12
CA ALA A 763 -28.57 -5.28 -25.24
C ALA A 763 -27.75 -5.18 -26.54
N PHE A 764 -26.49 -4.80 -26.41
CA PHE A 764 -25.55 -4.68 -27.51
C PHE A 764 -25.12 -6.05 -28.07
N LEU A 765 -24.75 -6.99 -27.20
CA LEU A 765 -24.41 -8.37 -27.56
C LEU A 765 -25.59 -9.11 -28.19
N ASP A 766 -26.80 -8.92 -27.67
CA ASP A 766 -28.01 -9.54 -28.20
C ASP A 766 -28.30 -9.05 -29.62
N LEU A 767 -28.12 -7.75 -29.88
CA LEU A 767 -28.22 -7.18 -31.23
C LEU A 767 -27.19 -7.78 -32.17
N PHE A 768 -25.92 -7.86 -31.75
CA PHE A 768 -24.85 -8.47 -32.53
C PHE A 768 -25.13 -9.95 -32.83
N ILE A 769 -25.48 -10.74 -31.81
CA ILE A 769 -25.79 -12.17 -31.94
C ILE A 769 -26.96 -12.36 -32.90
N SER A 770 -28.00 -11.53 -32.79
CA SER A 770 -29.13 -11.53 -33.71
C SER A 770 -28.68 -11.28 -35.15
N GLN A 771 -27.86 -10.25 -35.37
CA GLN A 771 -27.36 -9.90 -36.70
C GLN A 771 -26.46 -10.99 -37.29
N ALA A 772 -25.52 -11.51 -36.51
CA ALA A 772 -24.62 -12.57 -36.93
C ALA A 772 -25.36 -13.89 -37.25
N ARG A 773 -26.44 -14.20 -36.53
CA ARG A 773 -27.34 -15.33 -36.85
C ARG A 773 -28.07 -15.11 -38.18
N GLN A 774 -28.49 -13.88 -38.49
CA GLN A 774 -29.10 -13.56 -39.79
C GLN A 774 -28.10 -13.74 -40.94
N THR A 775 -26.88 -13.23 -40.78
CA THR A 775 -25.80 -13.42 -41.78
C THR A 775 -25.42 -14.89 -41.93
N LEU A 776 -25.35 -15.65 -40.84
CA LEU A 776 -25.11 -17.09 -40.89
C LEU A 776 -26.21 -17.79 -41.70
N ALA A 777 -27.48 -17.44 -41.45
CA ALA A 777 -28.63 -18.01 -42.14
C ALA A 777 -28.62 -17.71 -43.65
N SER A 778 -28.29 -16.49 -44.07
CA SER A 778 -28.21 -16.13 -45.50
C SER A 778 -27.10 -16.91 -46.22
N VAL A 779 -25.92 -17.04 -45.60
CA VAL A 779 -24.77 -17.75 -46.17
C VAL A 779 -25.02 -19.26 -46.28
N THR A 780 -25.76 -19.86 -45.33
CA THR A 780 -26.18 -21.27 -45.40
C THR A 780 -27.31 -21.52 -46.39
N ALA A 781 -28.19 -20.54 -46.63
CA ALA A 781 -29.28 -20.69 -47.60
C ALA A 781 -28.77 -20.80 -49.05
N GLU A 782 -27.67 -20.13 -49.38
CA GLU A 782 -27.04 -20.26 -50.71
C GLU A 782 -26.50 -21.68 -51.00
N THR A 783 -26.06 -22.42 -49.97
CA THR A 783 -25.49 -23.77 -50.15
C THR A 783 -26.52 -24.87 -50.42
N ASP A 784 -27.79 -24.63 -50.11
CA ASP A 784 -28.89 -25.59 -50.33
C ASP A 784 -29.63 -25.37 -51.66
N THR A 785 -29.19 -24.44 -52.50
CA THR A 785 -29.74 -24.25 -53.84
C THR A 785 -29.07 -25.26 -54.79
N PRO A 786 -29.75 -26.30 -55.30
CA PRO A 786 -29.15 -27.23 -56.23
C PRO A 786 -28.82 -26.48 -57.53
N ALA A 787 -27.59 -26.63 -58.01
CA ALA A 787 -27.13 -26.07 -59.27
C ALA A 787 -28.15 -26.38 -60.38
N ALA A 788 -28.87 -25.34 -60.82
CA ALA A 788 -29.78 -25.45 -61.96
C ALA A 788 -28.94 -25.84 -63.19
N ALA A 789 -29.19 -27.06 -63.67
CA ALA A 789 -28.59 -27.59 -64.87
C ALA A 789 -28.90 -26.69 -66.07
N THR A 790 -27.91 -25.92 -66.53
CA THR A 790 -27.91 -25.36 -67.87
C THR A 790 -27.60 -26.46 -68.87
N ALA A 791 -28.66 -27.15 -69.33
CA ALA A 791 -28.64 -27.99 -70.51
C ALA A 791 -29.34 -27.27 -71.68
N GLY A 792 -28.54 -26.90 -72.68
CA GLY A 792 -28.88 -26.96 -74.11
C GLY A 792 -29.84 -25.93 -74.73
N ALA A 793 -29.32 -25.17 -75.70
CA ALA A 793 -29.72 -25.34 -77.11
C ALA A 793 -28.78 -24.56 -78.04
N SER A 794 -28.29 -25.28 -79.05
CA SER A 794 -27.51 -24.82 -80.21
C SER A 794 -28.34 -23.96 -81.18
N THR A 795 -27.76 -22.88 -81.69
CA THR A 795 -27.56 -22.62 -83.14
C THR A 795 -26.55 -21.49 -83.32
#